data_AF-A0ABD7HWN1-F1
#
_entry.id   AF-A0ABD7HWN1-F1
#
_cell.length_a   1.000
_cell.length_b   1.000
_cell.length_c   1.000
_cell.angle_alpha   90.00
_cell.angle_beta   90.00
_cell.angle_gamma   90.00
#
_symmetry.space_group_name_H-M   'P 1'
#
loop_
_entity.id
_entity.type
_entity.pdbx_description
1 polymer ?
#
loop_
_entity_poly.entity_id
_entity_poly.type
_entity_poly.pdbx_seq_one_letter_code
_entity_poly.pdbx_strand_id
1 'polypeptide(L)'
;KIVKDGIDAGGKKITNVAAGTENTDAVNFGQLKDAIAAGKTILKDGKNTTVEGDGSANNPYKVNVNDDLVLGKKGADGKDGSIGVNGKDGSAVVINGKDGSIGLNGKDGANGISIKGGDGKPGVDGTNITRLVIEEKNGEKHDVATLDDGMKYGGDTGAVIKKKLNEQVNVVGGITDVNKLTTDDNIGVVSDGANNLKVRLAKDLKGLNSVTTGNTVMNSDGLTINGGPKIVKDGIDAGGKKITNVAEGTDGTDAVNVNQLSKAVAGATTKLENGKNTTVTSTTNNDGSKTYKVNLNDDITLGTDPDKQISIKGSEGTIQAGKVTVNGTGGTVNNLTNKTWDPAHITSGQAATEDQLKAVNDDFNNKVRAGRVFQGDQPGDSGKVVRGLGDTMNLTGGADVNRLADNNIGVVKNAAGDGYNIKLAKDLKGLESVTTTDAAGNTTVMNGNGITIKNNAGGSVSLTSSGLNNGGNKITNVAPGEISSTSTDAVNGSQLNRVANSMNNVVNEVRQVGALSSALSALKPMAYDPYEPTQIMAGYGNYRGDSALALGVAHYKNESMMLHAGVAWAGSNSHMMANAGVTWKVGNRDGEAETADRYRKGPISSTYAMQRELAAMKVENQGLKGEVADLKAENEQMKANIAAMMARLGL
;
A
#
# COMPACT_ATOMS: atom_id res chain seq x y z
N LYS A 1 54.79 0.51 188.92
CA LYS A 1 55.44 1.59 189.68
C LYS A 1 55.39 2.87 188.85
N ILE A 2 54.84 3.96 189.37
CA ILE A 2 55.04 5.26 188.73
C ILE A 2 56.47 5.69 189.08
N VAL A 3 57.25 6.05 188.06
CA VAL A 3 58.64 6.51 188.18
C VAL A 3 58.76 7.88 187.50
N LYS A 4 59.90 8.56 187.71
CA LYS A 4 60.13 9.93 187.22
C LYS A 4 59.84 10.08 185.72
N ASP A 5 60.13 9.05 184.93
CA ASP A 5 60.09 9.09 183.48
C ASP A 5 58.89 8.31 182.88
N GLY A 6 57.91 7.90 183.71
CA GLY A 6 56.65 7.29 183.23
C GLY A 6 55.99 6.27 184.16
N ILE A 7 55.00 5.54 183.64
CA ILE A 7 54.33 4.43 184.32
C ILE A 7 54.95 3.11 183.87
N ASP A 8 55.74 2.49 184.74
CA ASP A 8 56.16 1.10 184.56
C ASP A 8 55.08 0.16 185.14
N ALA A 9 54.37 -0.58 184.29
CA ALA A 9 53.33 -1.50 184.73
C ALA A 9 53.85 -2.87 185.22
N GLY A 10 55.16 -3.14 185.16
CA GLY A 10 55.75 -4.42 185.58
C GLY A 10 55.19 -5.63 184.82
N GLY A 11 54.96 -5.47 183.51
CA GLY A 11 54.34 -6.48 182.64
C GLY A 11 52.82 -6.67 182.82
N LYS A 12 52.16 -5.93 183.72
CA LYS A 12 50.70 -5.98 183.89
C LYS A 12 49.99 -5.06 182.89
N LYS A 13 48.76 -5.40 182.52
CA LYS A 13 47.90 -4.55 181.69
C LYS A 13 47.49 -3.30 182.48
N ILE A 14 47.59 -2.13 181.85
CA ILE A 14 46.99 -0.88 182.35
C ILE A 14 45.53 -0.86 181.88
N THR A 15 44.59 -0.83 182.83
CA THR A 15 43.14 -0.77 182.57
C THR A 15 42.61 0.65 182.75
N ASN A 16 41.49 0.98 182.11
CA ASN A 16 40.83 2.30 182.15
C ASN A 16 41.64 3.45 181.53
N VAL A 17 42.46 3.18 180.50
CA VAL A 17 43.06 4.21 179.66
C VAL A 17 42.00 4.75 178.70
N ALA A 18 41.68 6.05 178.80
CA ALA A 18 40.77 6.74 177.89
C ALA A 18 41.30 6.75 176.45
N ALA A 19 40.48 7.17 175.48
CA ALA A 19 40.98 7.41 174.13
C ALA A 19 41.88 8.65 174.15
N GLY A 20 43.12 8.53 173.68
CA GLY A 20 44.03 9.66 173.53
C GLY A 20 43.59 10.56 172.39
N THR A 21 43.47 11.86 172.64
CA THR A 21 43.05 12.84 171.64
C THR A 21 44.19 13.74 171.18
N GLU A 22 45.23 13.89 172.02
CA GLU A 22 46.46 14.61 171.69
C GLU A 22 47.55 13.65 171.18
N ASN A 23 48.47 14.14 170.36
CA ASN A 23 49.56 13.33 169.78
C ASN A 23 50.52 12.73 170.83
N THR A 24 50.50 13.22 172.07
CA THR A 24 51.32 12.73 173.20
C THR A 24 50.58 11.75 174.11
N ASP A 25 49.28 11.52 173.89
CA ASP A 25 48.50 10.64 174.74
C ASP A 25 48.85 9.17 174.53
N ALA A 26 48.69 8.36 175.58
CA ALA A 26 48.78 6.91 175.45
C ALA A 26 47.57 6.39 174.66
N VAL A 27 47.79 5.95 173.42
CA VAL A 27 46.74 5.30 172.62
C VAL A 27 46.23 4.04 173.31
N ASN A 28 44.92 3.92 173.45
CA ASN A 28 44.33 2.68 173.94
C ASN A 28 44.28 1.62 172.82
N PHE A 29 44.08 0.34 173.21
CA PHE A 29 44.09 -0.77 172.25
C PHE A 29 42.99 -0.67 171.17
N GLY A 30 41.89 0.04 171.44
CA GLY A 30 40.83 0.29 170.46
C GLY A 30 41.32 1.19 169.32
N GLN A 31 41.90 2.35 169.66
CA GLN A 31 42.41 3.29 168.67
C GLN A 31 43.52 2.69 167.79
N LEU A 32 44.43 1.92 168.38
CA LEU A 32 45.46 1.20 167.62
C LEU A 32 44.83 0.17 166.66
N LYS A 33 43.78 -0.53 167.09
CA LYS A 33 43.06 -1.50 166.25
C LYS A 33 42.33 -0.84 165.09
N ASP A 34 41.68 0.30 165.32
CA ASP A 34 40.94 1.02 164.29
C ASP A 34 41.87 1.69 163.27
N ALA A 35 43.00 2.26 163.70
CA ALA A 35 44.03 2.78 162.80
C ALA A 35 44.63 1.68 161.90
N ILE A 36 44.89 0.49 162.46
CA ILE A 36 45.35 -0.68 161.67
C ILE A 36 44.26 -1.18 160.72
N ALA A 37 42.98 -1.12 161.12
CA ALA A 37 41.87 -1.50 160.24
C ALA A 37 41.68 -0.53 159.07
N ALA A 38 41.80 0.78 159.31
CA ALA A 38 41.71 1.82 158.28
C ALA A 38 42.90 1.83 157.33
N GLY A 39 44.10 1.47 157.80
CA GLY A 39 45.32 1.35 156.99
C GLY A 39 45.43 0.06 156.17
N LYS A 40 44.46 -0.88 156.29
CA LYS A 40 44.52 -2.18 155.61
C LYS A 40 44.22 -2.04 154.11
N THR A 41 45.17 -2.45 153.27
CA THR A 41 44.96 -2.54 151.81
C THR A 41 43.81 -3.48 151.48
N ILE A 42 42.87 -3.04 150.65
CA ILE A 42 41.75 -3.86 150.15
C ILE A 42 41.99 -4.13 148.66
N LEU A 43 42.12 -5.41 148.30
CA LEU A 43 42.08 -5.88 146.92
C LEU A 43 40.64 -6.30 146.56
N LYS A 44 40.28 -6.16 145.28
CA LYS A 44 38.95 -6.51 144.73
C LYS A 44 39.12 -7.25 143.40
N ASP A 45 38.12 -8.04 143.03
CA ASP A 45 38.07 -8.71 141.75
C ASP A 45 38.21 -7.73 140.57
N GLY A 46 39.01 -8.13 139.60
CA GLY A 46 39.11 -7.52 138.29
C GLY A 46 38.38 -8.36 137.24
N LYS A 47 38.31 -7.86 136.00
CA LYS A 47 37.60 -8.55 134.90
C LYS A 47 38.08 -10.00 134.66
N ASN A 48 39.39 -10.21 134.82
CA ASN A 48 40.09 -11.47 134.51
C ASN A 48 40.79 -12.08 135.74
N THR A 49 40.56 -11.51 136.94
CA THR A 49 41.27 -11.90 138.16
C THR A 49 40.33 -11.87 139.35
N THR A 50 40.31 -12.94 140.13
CA THR A 50 39.58 -13.03 141.41
C THR A 50 40.55 -12.90 142.58
N VAL A 51 40.08 -12.32 143.68
CA VAL A 51 40.87 -12.09 144.89
C VAL A 51 40.26 -12.87 146.05
N GLU A 52 41.00 -13.87 146.51
CA GLU A 52 40.67 -14.66 147.68
C GLU A 52 41.56 -14.25 148.88
N GLY A 53 41.12 -14.60 150.09
CA GLY A 53 41.83 -14.29 151.34
C GLY A 53 41.51 -12.91 151.91
N ASP A 54 41.77 -12.73 153.20
CA ASP A 54 41.46 -11.48 153.92
C ASP A 54 42.66 -10.56 154.13
N GLY A 55 43.87 -10.96 153.73
CA GLY A 55 45.09 -10.17 153.89
C GLY A 55 45.74 -10.23 155.28
N SER A 56 45.34 -11.18 156.14
CA SER A 56 46.04 -11.49 157.39
C SER A 56 47.21 -12.45 157.15
N ALA A 57 48.11 -12.57 158.14
CA ALA A 57 49.26 -13.48 158.06
C ALA A 57 48.88 -14.97 157.89
N ASN A 58 47.68 -15.37 158.37
CA ASN A 58 47.17 -16.73 158.24
C ASN A 58 46.33 -16.93 156.95
N ASN A 59 45.92 -15.84 156.30
CA ASN A 59 45.03 -15.85 155.13
C ASN A 59 45.42 -14.70 154.16
N PRO A 60 46.63 -14.75 153.58
CA PRO A 60 47.13 -13.69 152.71
C PRO A 60 46.29 -13.59 151.43
N TYR A 61 46.33 -12.43 150.78
CA TYR A 61 45.63 -12.24 149.51
C TYR A 61 46.19 -13.16 148.42
N LYS A 62 45.31 -13.95 147.80
CA LYS A 62 45.61 -14.80 146.66
C LYS A 62 44.86 -14.27 145.45
N VAL A 63 45.59 -13.70 144.50
CA VAL A 63 45.03 -13.24 143.23
C VAL A 63 45.11 -14.39 142.23
N ASN A 64 43.96 -14.99 141.91
CA ASN A 64 43.83 -16.00 140.87
C ASN A 64 43.53 -15.32 139.53
N VAL A 65 43.89 -15.97 138.42
CA VAL A 65 43.40 -15.62 137.09
C VAL A 65 42.18 -16.50 136.80
N ASN A 66 41.14 -15.95 136.17
CA ASN A 66 39.94 -16.70 135.82
C ASN A 66 40.23 -17.72 134.71
N ASP A 67 39.52 -18.87 134.72
CA ASP A 67 39.67 -19.92 133.70
C ASP A 67 39.45 -19.38 132.28
N ASP A 68 38.42 -18.54 132.10
CA ASP A 68 38.16 -17.82 130.86
C ASP A 68 38.73 -16.39 130.88
N LEU A 69 39.72 -16.14 130.01
CA LEU A 69 40.39 -14.84 129.90
C LEU A 69 39.72 -13.93 128.85
N VAL A 70 38.78 -13.09 129.26
CA VAL A 70 38.04 -12.21 128.33
C VAL A 70 38.85 -10.95 127.97
N LEU A 71 39.60 -11.01 126.88
CA LEU A 71 40.32 -9.85 126.32
C LEU A 71 39.46 -9.11 125.28
N GLY A 72 39.30 -7.79 125.43
CA GLY A 72 38.39 -6.97 124.60
C GLY A 72 36.93 -6.92 125.09
N LYS A 73 36.04 -6.29 124.31
CA LYS A 73 34.57 -6.28 124.53
C LYS A 73 33.88 -6.71 123.24
N LYS A 74 32.77 -7.43 123.35
CA LYS A 74 31.93 -7.84 122.21
C LYS A 74 30.95 -6.72 121.85
N GLY A 75 30.87 -6.34 120.57
CA GLY A 75 29.95 -5.32 120.04
C GLY A 75 30.68 -4.20 119.28
N ALA A 76 29.92 -3.30 118.64
CA ALA A 76 30.45 -2.22 117.78
C ALA A 76 31.35 -1.23 118.54
N ASP A 77 31.10 -1.02 119.84
CA ASP A 77 31.92 -0.17 120.72
C ASP A 77 33.09 -0.92 121.37
N GLY A 78 33.35 -2.15 120.92
CA GLY A 78 34.42 -3.02 121.42
C GLY A 78 35.78 -2.72 120.78
N LYS A 79 36.85 -2.80 121.57
CA LYS A 79 38.22 -2.90 121.04
C LYS A 79 38.57 -4.37 120.85
N ASP A 80 39.13 -4.69 119.69
CA ASP A 80 39.57 -6.04 119.30
C ASP A 80 40.53 -6.62 120.37
N GLY A 81 40.29 -7.87 120.77
CA GLY A 81 41.20 -8.62 121.63
C GLY A 81 42.33 -9.25 120.81
N SER A 82 43.53 -9.30 121.37
CA SER A 82 44.64 -10.08 120.82
C SER A 82 45.35 -10.85 121.93
N ILE A 83 45.84 -12.04 121.60
CA ILE A 83 46.74 -12.84 122.44
C ILE A 83 48.04 -12.97 121.66
N GLY A 84 49.13 -12.44 122.22
CA GLY A 84 50.46 -12.51 121.64
C GLY A 84 51.42 -13.27 122.54
N VAL A 85 52.15 -14.23 121.97
CA VAL A 85 53.34 -14.83 122.59
C VAL A 85 54.56 -14.22 121.90
N ASN A 86 55.25 -13.34 122.62
CA ASN A 86 56.41 -12.60 122.09
C ASN A 86 57.70 -13.38 122.37
N GLY A 87 58.51 -13.58 121.33
CA GLY A 87 59.88 -14.10 121.42
C GLY A 87 60.91 -12.97 121.50
N LYS A 88 62.15 -13.35 121.81
CA LYS A 88 63.33 -12.48 121.63
C LYS A 88 63.46 -12.10 120.15
N ASP A 89 63.91 -10.87 119.88
CA ASP A 89 64.15 -10.33 118.54
C ASP A 89 62.92 -10.37 117.61
N GLY A 90 61.76 -9.89 118.09
CA GLY A 90 60.62 -9.56 117.23
C GLY A 90 59.84 -10.74 116.61
N SER A 91 60.24 -11.99 116.85
CA SER A 91 59.39 -13.15 116.53
C SER A 91 58.17 -13.17 117.45
N ALA A 92 57.00 -13.54 116.92
CA ALA A 92 55.78 -13.64 117.72
C ALA A 92 54.76 -14.59 117.10
N VAL A 93 53.95 -15.22 117.94
CA VAL A 93 52.68 -15.83 117.51
C VAL A 93 51.55 -14.94 118.03
N VAL A 94 50.67 -14.48 117.15
CA VAL A 94 49.58 -13.57 117.49
C VAL A 94 48.26 -14.13 116.99
N ILE A 95 47.30 -14.30 117.91
CA ILE A 95 45.91 -14.59 117.58
C ILE A 95 45.16 -13.26 117.51
N ASN A 96 44.68 -12.91 116.32
CA ASN A 96 44.01 -11.64 116.07
C ASN A 96 42.48 -11.82 116.15
N GLY A 97 41.85 -11.26 117.19
CA GLY A 97 40.39 -11.28 117.32
C GLY A 97 39.66 -10.46 116.25
N LYS A 98 40.39 -9.64 115.48
CA LYS A 98 39.86 -8.79 114.39
C LYS A 98 39.36 -9.57 113.18
N ASP A 99 40.16 -10.51 112.68
CA ASP A 99 39.91 -11.28 111.47
C ASP A 99 40.04 -12.81 111.69
N GLY A 100 40.21 -13.23 112.94
CA GLY A 100 40.38 -14.64 113.32
C GLY A 100 41.71 -15.24 112.90
N SER A 101 42.67 -14.43 112.43
CA SER A 101 43.95 -14.93 111.93
C SER A 101 44.93 -15.35 113.02
N ILE A 102 45.73 -16.37 112.70
CA ILE A 102 46.92 -16.76 113.45
C ILE A 102 48.13 -16.21 112.69
N GLY A 103 48.68 -15.10 113.17
CA GLY A 103 49.93 -14.54 112.70
C GLY A 103 51.13 -15.29 113.30
N LEU A 104 52.06 -15.69 112.44
CA LEU A 104 53.33 -16.34 112.77
C LEU A 104 54.46 -15.46 112.24
N ASN A 105 55.01 -14.58 113.08
CA ASN A 105 56.08 -13.66 112.73
C ASN A 105 57.46 -14.30 112.95
N GLY A 106 58.29 -14.34 111.91
CA GLY A 106 59.71 -14.63 112.04
C GLY A 106 60.50 -13.50 112.72
N LYS A 107 61.81 -13.69 112.86
CA LYS A 107 62.73 -12.74 113.53
C LYS A 107 62.62 -11.34 112.94
N ASP A 108 62.47 -10.35 113.81
CA ASP A 108 62.25 -8.93 113.50
C ASP A 108 61.09 -8.69 112.50
N GLY A 109 60.09 -9.58 112.55
CA GLY A 109 58.94 -9.61 111.67
C GLY A 109 59.26 -10.04 110.22
N ALA A 110 60.46 -10.54 109.91
CA ALA A 110 60.77 -11.09 108.59
C ALA A 110 59.98 -12.39 108.35
N ASN A 111 59.58 -12.65 107.10
CA ASN A 111 58.84 -13.84 106.68
C ASN A 111 57.60 -14.16 107.54
N GLY A 112 56.92 -13.12 108.05
CA GLY A 112 55.67 -13.31 108.77
C GLY A 112 54.61 -13.89 107.86
N ILE A 113 53.92 -14.92 108.31
CA ILE A 113 52.75 -15.51 107.62
C ILE A 113 51.51 -15.37 108.50
N SER A 114 50.35 -15.23 107.89
CA SER A 114 49.05 -15.17 108.55
C SER A 114 48.18 -16.31 108.03
N ILE A 115 47.75 -17.19 108.93
CA ILE A 115 46.89 -18.34 108.60
C ILE A 115 45.47 -17.98 109.03
N LYS A 116 44.52 -18.05 108.10
CA LYS A 116 43.09 -17.82 108.37
C LYS A 116 42.18 -18.63 107.47
N GLY A 117 40.93 -18.79 107.89
CA GLY A 117 39.86 -19.18 107.00
C GLY A 117 39.57 -18.07 106.01
N GLY A 118 39.39 -18.40 104.73
CA GLY A 118 39.06 -17.43 103.70
C GLY A 118 38.40 -18.06 102.47
N ASP A 119 37.83 -17.20 101.64
CA ASP A 119 37.31 -17.56 100.33
C ASP A 119 38.49 -17.69 99.35
N GLY A 120 38.93 -18.92 99.11
CA GLY A 120 39.94 -19.23 98.09
C GLY A 120 39.31 -19.54 96.73
N LYS A 121 40.09 -20.13 95.82
CA LYS A 121 39.54 -20.55 94.52
C LYS A 121 38.40 -21.58 94.68
N PRO A 122 37.44 -21.66 93.76
CA PRO A 122 36.47 -22.75 93.73
C PRO A 122 37.16 -24.11 93.53
N GLY A 123 36.54 -25.20 93.99
CA GLY A 123 37.00 -26.57 93.70
C GLY A 123 36.86 -26.95 92.23
N VAL A 124 37.20 -28.19 91.87
CA VAL A 124 37.12 -28.75 90.50
C VAL A 124 35.76 -28.50 89.85
N ASP A 125 34.71 -28.58 90.67
CA ASP A 125 33.30 -28.42 90.29
C ASP A 125 32.91 -26.97 89.99
N GLY A 126 33.64 -25.99 90.51
CA GLY A 126 33.31 -24.57 90.42
C GLY A 126 32.52 -24.03 91.63
N THR A 127 32.31 -24.84 92.67
CA THR A 127 31.73 -24.41 93.94
C THR A 127 32.78 -23.78 94.84
N ASN A 128 32.45 -22.64 95.48
CA ASN A 128 33.30 -22.03 96.51
C ASN A 128 33.42 -22.99 97.71
N ILE A 129 34.63 -23.08 98.25
CA ILE A 129 34.95 -23.87 99.45
C ILE A 129 35.74 -22.97 100.41
N THR A 130 35.50 -23.11 101.72
CA THR A 130 36.32 -22.44 102.72
C THR A 130 37.71 -23.04 102.70
N ARG A 131 38.73 -22.22 102.50
CA ARG A 131 40.13 -22.66 102.47
C ARG A 131 40.89 -22.18 103.70
N LEU A 132 41.92 -22.94 104.06
CA LEU A 132 43.04 -22.38 104.83
C LEU A 132 43.88 -21.56 103.86
N VAL A 133 43.87 -20.24 104.07
CA VAL A 133 44.66 -19.28 103.30
C VAL A 133 45.90 -18.95 104.12
N ILE A 134 47.08 -19.14 103.52
CA ILE A 134 48.35 -18.67 104.03
C ILE A 134 48.65 -17.34 103.33
N GLU A 135 48.63 -16.24 104.08
CA GLU A 135 48.97 -14.90 103.59
C GLU A 135 50.39 -14.53 104.05
N GLU A 136 51.31 -14.38 103.11
CA GLU A 136 52.70 -13.97 103.39
C GLU A 136 52.81 -12.46 103.68
N LYS A 137 53.94 -12.04 104.25
CA LYS A 137 54.21 -10.63 104.63
C LYS A 137 54.07 -9.63 103.47
N ASN A 138 54.33 -10.06 102.24
CA ASN A 138 54.18 -9.26 101.02
C ASN A 138 52.70 -9.11 100.58
N GLY A 139 51.75 -9.80 101.23
CA GLY A 139 50.33 -9.88 100.87
C GLY A 139 49.99 -10.98 99.86
N GLU A 140 50.95 -11.81 99.45
CA GLU A 140 50.71 -12.96 98.58
C GLU A 140 49.95 -14.06 99.33
N LYS A 141 49.06 -14.76 98.63
CA LYS A 141 48.11 -15.70 99.22
C LYS A 141 48.20 -17.06 98.56
N HIS A 142 48.39 -18.09 99.39
CA HIS A 142 48.44 -19.48 98.97
C HIS A 142 47.26 -20.25 99.57
N ASP A 143 46.50 -20.88 98.67
CA ASP A 143 45.42 -21.80 99.01
C ASP A 143 46.02 -23.20 99.26
N VAL A 144 45.74 -23.82 100.40
CA VAL A 144 46.06 -25.25 100.60
C VAL A 144 45.10 -26.10 99.76
N ALA A 145 45.65 -27.08 99.04
CA ALA A 145 44.87 -28.00 98.20
C ALA A 145 44.03 -28.98 99.04
N THR A 146 42.86 -29.31 98.52
CA THR A 146 41.82 -30.15 99.13
C THR A 146 41.45 -31.30 98.19
N LEU A 147 40.72 -32.31 98.67
CA LEU A 147 40.19 -33.35 97.78
C LEU A 147 39.25 -32.79 96.71
N ASP A 148 38.57 -31.69 97.00
CA ASP A 148 37.67 -31.00 96.08
C ASP A 148 38.37 -30.29 94.90
N ASP A 149 39.69 -30.08 94.93
CA ASP A 149 40.43 -29.37 93.86
C ASP A 149 40.59 -30.20 92.57
N GLY A 150 40.69 -31.52 92.70
CA GLY A 150 40.50 -32.50 91.63
C GLY A 150 41.39 -32.39 90.38
N MET A 151 40.98 -33.12 89.34
CA MET A 151 41.54 -33.10 87.99
C MET A 151 40.41 -32.93 86.95
N LYS A 152 40.76 -32.33 85.80
CA LYS A 152 39.85 -32.05 84.70
C LYS A 152 40.34 -32.74 83.43
N TYR A 153 39.50 -33.58 82.83
CA TYR A 153 39.79 -34.30 81.59
C TYR A 153 38.88 -33.76 80.48
N GLY A 154 39.49 -33.08 79.51
CA GLY A 154 38.81 -32.67 78.28
C GLY A 154 38.90 -33.76 77.22
N GLY A 155 37.82 -33.92 76.45
CA GLY A 155 37.87 -34.55 75.13
C GLY A 155 37.71 -33.49 74.04
N ASP A 156 37.83 -33.89 72.77
CA ASP A 156 37.64 -32.98 71.62
C ASP A 156 36.24 -32.34 71.59
N THR A 157 35.24 -33.01 72.19
CA THR A 157 33.87 -32.52 72.37
C THR A 157 33.29 -33.04 73.70
N GLY A 158 32.12 -32.51 74.09
CA GLY A 158 31.42 -32.89 75.32
C GLY A 158 31.81 -32.03 76.53
N ALA A 159 31.25 -32.36 77.70
CA ALA A 159 31.58 -31.69 78.94
C ALA A 159 32.92 -32.19 79.51
N VAL A 160 33.74 -31.28 80.02
CA VAL A 160 34.97 -31.62 80.74
C VAL A 160 34.62 -32.50 81.94
N ILE A 161 35.19 -33.71 81.98
CA ILE A 161 35.05 -34.63 83.11
C ILE A 161 35.84 -34.04 84.27
N LYS A 162 35.12 -33.54 85.27
CA LYS A 162 35.65 -33.10 86.56
C LYS A 162 35.64 -34.30 87.50
N LYS A 163 36.78 -34.58 88.14
CA LYS A 163 36.90 -35.62 89.16
C LYS A 163 37.65 -35.09 90.36
N LYS A 164 37.11 -35.27 91.56
CA LYS A 164 37.80 -34.95 92.80
C LYS A 164 39.01 -35.87 92.98
N LEU A 165 39.96 -35.46 93.80
CA LEU A 165 41.10 -36.33 94.13
C LEU A 165 40.56 -37.58 94.84
N ASN A 166 41.15 -38.74 94.54
CA ASN A 166 40.70 -40.07 94.97
C ASN A 166 39.42 -40.62 94.27
N GLU A 167 38.95 -40.00 93.17
CA GLU A 167 37.94 -40.63 92.29
C GLU A 167 38.55 -41.34 91.06
N GLN A 168 37.89 -42.41 90.60
CA GLN A 168 38.28 -43.16 89.41
C GLN A 168 37.77 -42.52 88.10
N VAL A 169 38.60 -42.57 87.05
CA VAL A 169 38.26 -42.25 85.66
C VAL A 169 38.31 -43.53 84.83
N ASN A 170 37.31 -43.75 83.98
CA ASN A 170 37.25 -44.90 83.07
C ASN A 170 37.51 -44.44 81.63
N VAL A 171 38.34 -45.18 80.89
CA VAL A 171 38.60 -44.99 79.45
C VAL A 171 38.10 -46.26 78.74
N VAL A 172 37.08 -46.15 77.89
CA VAL A 172 36.36 -47.30 77.32
C VAL A 172 36.13 -47.15 75.80
N GLY A 173 36.34 -48.24 75.06
CA GLY A 173 36.19 -48.29 73.59
C GLY A 173 34.87 -48.92 73.09
N GLY A 174 33.93 -49.23 73.98
CA GLY A 174 32.58 -49.74 73.64
C GLY A 174 32.47 -51.25 73.37
N ILE A 175 33.50 -51.91 72.83
CA ILE A 175 33.53 -53.37 72.67
C ILE A 175 34.12 -54.03 73.91
N THR A 176 33.40 -55.01 74.49
CA THR A 176 33.78 -55.72 75.72
C THR A 176 34.23 -57.17 75.50
N ASP A 177 33.90 -57.77 74.35
CA ASP A 177 34.35 -59.11 73.97
C ASP A 177 35.77 -59.03 73.40
N VAL A 178 36.74 -59.52 74.17
CA VAL A 178 38.17 -59.48 73.82
C VAL A 178 38.46 -60.22 72.51
N ASN A 179 37.67 -61.25 72.15
CA ASN A 179 37.86 -61.99 70.90
C ASN A 179 37.38 -61.21 69.65
N LYS A 180 36.65 -60.11 69.83
CA LYS A 180 36.28 -59.17 68.75
C LYS A 180 37.23 -57.97 68.66
N LEU A 181 38.16 -57.84 69.59
CA LEU A 181 39.25 -56.88 69.51
C LEU A 181 40.42 -57.52 68.76
N THR A 182 41.16 -56.71 68.01
CA THR A 182 42.43 -57.16 67.43
C THR A 182 43.46 -57.41 68.52
N THR A 183 44.38 -58.34 68.28
CA THR A 183 45.60 -58.54 69.09
C THR A 183 46.78 -57.71 68.57
N ASP A 184 46.63 -57.04 67.42
CA ASP A 184 47.62 -56.13 66.85
C ASP A 184 47.47 -54.69 67.38
N ASP A 185 48.59 -53.97 67.49
CA ASP A 185 48.69 -52.58 67.99
C ASP A 185 48.15 -51.52 66.99
N ASN A 186 46.87 -51.59 66.65
CA ASN A 186 46.24 -50.69 65.67
C ASN A 186 45.96 -49.25 66.19
N ILE A 187 46.12 -48.98 67.49
CA ILE A 187 45.85 -47.67 68.12
C ILE A 187 47.10 -47.17 68.87
N GLY A 188 47.64 -46.03 68.45
CA GLY A 188 48.75 -45.34 69.12
C GLY A 188 48.32 -44.07 69.85
N VAL A 189 49.05 -43.71 70.91
CA VAL A 189 48.85 -42.47 71.69
C VAL A 189 50.13 -41.63 71.65
N VAL A 190 50.01 -40.35 71.28
CA VAL A 190 51.16 -39.45 71.06
C VAL A 190 50.95 -38.12 71.78
N SER A 191 51.82 -37.75 72.73
CA SER A 191 51.77 -36.43 73.36
C SER A 191 52.13 -35.32 72.36
N ASP A 192 51.48 -34.15 72.49
CA ASP A 192 51.82 -32.97 71.69
C ASP A 192 52.80 -31.99 72.37
N GLY A 193 53.30 -32.32 73.57
CA GLY A 193 54.24 -31.49 74.32
C GLY A 193 53.61 -30.28 75.03
N ALA A 194 52.29 -30.09 74.92
CA ALA A 194 51.54 -29.12 75.69
C ALA A 194 50.58 -29.85 76.66
N ASN A 195 49.29 -29.93 76.32
CA ASN A 195 48.25 -30.47 77.19
C ASN A 195 47.47 -31.65 76.56
N ASN A 196 47.80 -32.09 75.35
CA ASN A 196 47.00 -33.07 74.62
C ASN A 196 47.73 -34.40 74.38
N LEU A 197 46.99 -35.51 74.49
CA LEU A 197 47.40 -36.84 74.04
C LEU A 197 46.58 -37.21 72.80
N LYS A 198 47.25 -37.28 71.63
CA LYS A 198 46.63 -37.56 70.34
C LYS A 198 46.53 -39.06 70.13
N VAL A 199 45.30 -39.59 70.19
CA VAL A 199 44.98 -40.97 69.81
C VAL A 199 44.94 -41.07 68.28
N ARG A 200 45.56 -42.10 67.70
CA ARG A 200 45.71 -42.28 66.24
C ARG A 200 45.60 -43.75 65.85
N LEU A 201 45.09 -44.00 64.65
CA LEU A 201 45.19 -45.30 63.98
C LEU A 201 46.63 -45.55 63.50
N ALA A 202 47.06 -46.80 63.48
CA ALA A 202 48.23 -47.24 62.72
C ALA A 202 48.00 -47.00 61.21
N LYS A 203 49.08 -46.78 60.44
CA LYS A 203 48.96 -46.59 58.97
C LYS A 203 48.53 -47.88 58.27
N ASP A 204 49.12 -49.00 58.70
CA ASP A 204 48.81 -50.33 58.22
C ASP A 204 48.05 -51.06 59.32
N LEU A 205 46.76 -51.31 59.10
CA LEU A 205 45.90 -52.00 60.07
C LEU A 205 46.00 -53.51 59.90
N LYS A 206 46.19 -54.23 61.01
CA LYS A 206 46.35 -55.70 61.04
C LYS A 206 45.27 -56.39 61.87
N GLY A 207 45.09 -57.69 61.67
CA GLY A 207 44.12 -58.49 62.42
C GLY A 207 42.65 -58.13 62.19
N LEU A 208 42.32 -57.47 61.07
CA LEU A 208 40.95 -57.10 60.71
C LEU A 208 40.25 -58.22 59.94
N ASN A 209 39.06 -58.63 60.41
CA ASN A 209 38.22 -59.60 59.68
C ASN A 209 37.50 -58.96 58.47
N SER A 210 37.10 -57.69 58.60
CA SER A 210 36.43 -56.95 57.53
C SER A 210 36.53 -55.44 57.75
N VAL A 211 36.60 -54.67 56.66
CA VAL A 211 36.38 -53.22 56.66
C VAL A 211 35.07 -52.95 55.93
N THR A 212 34.10 -52.33 56.64
CA THR A 212 32.79 -51.98 56.08
C THR A 212 32.63 -50.47 56.02
N THR A 213 32.44 -49.93 54.81
CA THR A 213 32.25 -48.50 54.53
C THR A 213 30.95 -48.28 53.76
N GLY A 214 29.87 -48.01 54.50
CA GLY A 214 28.52 -47.96 53.95
C GLY A 214 28.12 -49.32 53.37
N ASN A 215 27.85 -49.37 52.06
CA ASN A 215 27.53 -50.62 51.36
C ASN A 215 28.77 -51.44 50.95
N THR A 216 29.98 -50.89 51.06
CA THR A 216 31.21 -51.60 50.66
C THR A 216 31.73 -52.45 51.80
N VAL A 217 32.02 -53.72 51.53
CA VAL A 217 32.68 -54.65 52.44
C VAL A 217 33.96 -55.15 51.77
N MET A 218 35.09 -54.99 52.45
CA MET A 218 36.35 -55.65 52.12
C MET A 218 36.63 -56.72 53.18
N ASN A 219 36.81 -57.97 52.75
CA ASN A 219 37.06 -59.13 53.62
C ASN A 219 37.97 -60.15 52.91
N SER A 220 38.07 -61.37 53.45
CA SER A 220 38.82 -62.48 52.85
C SER A 220 38.33 -62.95 51.47
N ASP A 221 37.08 -62.68 51.10
CA ASP A 221 36.51 -63.10 49.81
C ASP A 221 36.78 -62.09 48.69
N GLY A 222 37.13 -60.84 49.05
CA GLY A 222 37.44 -59.74 48.14
C GLY A 222 36.79 -58.42 48.55
N LEU A 223 36.30 -57.67 47.56
CA LEU A 223 35.58 -56.40 47.72
C LEU A 223 34.17 -56.53 47.15
N THR A 224 33.15 -56.29 47.97
CA THR A 224 31.73 -56.34 47.57
C THR A 224 31.06 -55.00 47.87
N ILE A 225 30.38 -54.41 46.88
CA ILE A 225 29.46 -53.29 47.09
C ILE A 225 28.04 -53.86 47.11
N ASN A 226 27.35 -53.79 48.25
CA ASN A 226 25.98 -54.29 48.37
C ASN A 226 25.03 -53.54 47.41
N GLY A 227 24.31 -54.29 46.57
CA GLY A 227 23.49 -53.74 45.47
C GLY A 227 24.29 -53.19 44.27
N GLY A 228 25.60 -53.45 44.21
CA GLY A 228 26.53 -52.92 43.22
C GLY A 228 27.57 -53.95 42.75
N PRO A 229 28.67 -53.48 42.15
CA PRO A 229 29.74 -54.36 41.69
C PRO A 229 30.43 -55.14 42.82
N LYS A 230 30.97 -56.31 42.49
CA LYS A 230 31.88 -57.07 43.36
C LYS A 230 33.09 -57.58 42.59
N ILE A 231 34.23 -57.61 43.28
CA ILE A 231 35.49 -58.21 42.85
C ILE A 231 35.81 -59.28 43.89
N VAL A 232 35.61 -60.55 43.52
CA VAL A 232 35.78 -61.70 44.42
C VAL A 232 36.67 -62.75 43.77
N LYS A 233 37.06 -63.77 44.53
CA LYS A 233 37.90 -64.89 44.03
C LYS A 233 37.43 -65.53 42.71
N ASP A 234 36.12 -65.50 42.42
CA ASP A 234 35.53 -66.12 41.23
C ASP A 234 35.41 -65.14 40.03
N GLY A 235 35.87 -63.89 40.18
CA GLY A 235 35.88 -62.88 39.12
C GLY A 235 35.17 -61.57 39.48
N ILE A 236 34.81 -60.82 38.43
CA ILE A 236 34.18 -59.50 38.54
C ILE A 236 32.72 -59.60 38.10
N ASP A 237 31.81 -59.10 38.94
CA ASP A 237 30.41 -58.88 38.62
C ASP A 237 30.14 -57.37 38.68
N ALA A 238 29.67 -56.79 37.58
CA ALA A 238 29.42 -55.35 37.46
C ALA A 238 28.14 -54.87 38.16
N GLY A 239 27.37 -55.74 38.81
CA GLY A 239 26.18 -55.38 39.58
C GLY A 239 25.12 -54.64 38.74
N GLY A 240 24.96 -55.06 37.48
CA GLY A 240 24.07 -54.44 36.50
C GLY A 240 24.47 -53.01 36.07
N LYS A 241 25.70 -52.57 36.35
CA LYS A 241 26.22 -51.26 35.92
C LYS A 241 27.05 -51.40 34.65
N LYS A 242 27.20 -50.29 33.90
CA LYS A 242 28.12 -50.23 32.76
C LYS A 242 29.57 -50.18 33.27
N ILE A 243 30.46 -50.97 32.68
CA ILE A 243 31.91 -50.82 32.84
C ILE A 243 32.34 -49.72 31.85
N THR A 244 32.87 -48.61 32.37
CA THR A 244 33.37 -47.48 31.56
C THR A 244 34.88 -47.50 31.44
N ASN A 245 35.44 -46.72 30.50
CA ASN A 245 36.88 -46.64 30.22
C ASN A 245 37.53 -47.97 29.79
N VAL A 246 36.77 -48.85 29.16
CA VAL A 246 37.28 -50.08 28.53
C VAL A 246 37.94 -49.71 27.20
N ALA A 247 39.23 -50.01 27.06
CA ALA A 247 39.99 -49.84 25.81
C ALA A 247 39.43 -50.75 24.69
N GLU A 248 39.90 -50.59 23.46
CA GLU A 248 39.54 -51.54 22.39
C GLU A 248 40.32 -52.84 22.62
N GLY A 249 39.61 -53.97 22.80
CA GLY A 249 40.24 -55.28 22.97
C GLY A 249 40.94 -55.75 21.71
N THR A 250 42.16 -56.26 21.82
CA THR A 250 42.98 -56.74 20.70
C THR A 250 43.13 -58.26 20.71
N ASP A 251 43.14 -58.87 21.90
CA ASP A 251 43.29 -60.31 22.08
C ASP A 251 41.94 -61.00 22.27
N GLY A 252 41.88 -62.31 21.99
CA GLY A 252 40.63 -63.09 21.99
C GLY A 252 39.93 -63.25 23.35
N THR A 253 40.55 -62.79 24.44
CA THR A 253 40.00 -62.79 25.81
C THR A 253 39.69 -61.38 26.34
N ASP A 254 39.93 -60.34 25.54
CA ASP A 254 39.67 -58.96 25.97
C ASP A 254 38.17 -58.61 25.97
N ALA A 255 37.78 -57.69 26.85
CA ALA A 255 36.45 -57.12 26.82
C ALA A 255 36.28 -56.16 25.63
N VAL A 256 35.29 -56.41 24.78
CA VAL A 256 34.96 -55.50 23.67
C VAL A 256 34.21 -54.26 24.16
N ASN A 257 34.55 -53.09 23.64
CA ASN A 257 33.86 -51.84 23.95
C ASN A 257 32.83 -51.44 22.88
N VAL A 258 32.00 -50.44 23.18
CA VAL A 258 30.93 -49.98 22.29
C VAL A 258 31.47 -49.38 20.98
N ASN A 259 32.69 -48.84 20.95
CA ASN A 259 33.28 -48.32 19.72
C ASN A 259 33.61 -49.45 18.73
N GLN A 260 34.12 -50.59 19.21
CA GLN A 260 34.36 -51.77 18.37
C GLN A 260 33.04 -52.31 17.81
N LEU A 261 32.00 -52.39 18.63
CA LEU A 261 30.65 -52.77 18.18
C LEU A 261 30.09 -51.77 17.14
N SER A 262 30.27 -50.47 17.37
CA SER A 262 29.81 -49.41 16.45
C SER A 262 30.55 -49.45 15.12
N LYS A 263 31.86 -49.73 15.11
CA LYS A 263 32.66 -49.97 13.91
C LYS A 263 32.13 -51.17 13.11
N ALA A 264 31.82 -52.28 13.79
CA ALA A 264 31.26 -53.48 13.16
C ALA A 264 29.87 -53.20 12.55
N VAL A 265 28.99 -52.49 13.27
CA VAL A 265 27.66 -52.10 12.77
C VAL A 265 27.76 -51.13 11.57
N ALA A 266 28.68 -50.16 11.60
CA ALA A 266 28.90 -49.25 10.47
C ALA A 266 29.38 -49.99 9.20
N GLY A 267 30.18 -51.04 9.37
CA GLY A 267 30.63 -51.92 8.29
C GLY A 267 29.51 -52.75 7.63
N ALA A 268 28.38 -52.96 8.32
CA ALA A 268 27.25 -53.77 7.84
C ALA A 268 26.24 -53.00 6.95
N THR A 269 26.55 -51.76 6.54
CA THR A 269 25.61 -50.92 5.78
C THR A 269 25.71 -51.13 4.26
N THR A 270 24.56 -51.39 3.60
CA THR A 270 24.46 -51.41 2.14
C THR A 270 24.66 -50.01 1.57
N LYS A 271 25.58 -49.85 0.62
CA LYS A 271 25.78 -48.60 -0.13
C LYS A 271 25.03 -48.64 -1.45
N LEU A 272 24.28 -47.57 -1.74
CA LEU A 272 23.56 -47.33 -2.99
C LEU A 272 23.87 -45.91 -3.45
N GLU A 273 24.14 -45.75 -4.75
CA GLU A 273 24.51 -44.47 -5.37
C GLU A 273 23.50 -44.11 -6.46
N ASN A 274 23.43 -42.82 -6.82
CA ASN A 274 22.55 -42.36 -7.89
C ASN A 274 23.07 -42.82 -9.26
N GLY A 275 22.31 -43.68 -9.95
CA GLY A 275 22.50 -43.93 -11.38
C GLY A 275 22.03 -42.75 -12.25
N LYS A 276 22.44 -42.71 -13.52
CA LYS A 276 22.15 -41.60 -14.47
C LYS A 276 20.69 -41.15 -14.49
N ASN A 277 19.75 -42.09 -14.40
CA ASN A 277 18.30 -41.86 -14.53
C ASN A 277 17.53 -42.13 -13.21
N THR A 278 18.22 -42.29 -12.09
CA THR A 278 17.63 -42.72 -10.82
C THR A 278 18.18 -41.96 -9.62
N THR A 279 17.28 -41.53 -8.73
CA THR A 279 17.64 -40.95 -7.44
C THR A 279 17.40 -41.97 -6.33
N VAL A 280 18.43 -42.16 -5.50
CA VAL A 280 18.34 -42.96 -4.28
C VAL A 280 18.15 -41.99 -3.10
N THR A 281 17.08 -42.21 -2.35
CA THR A 281 16.80 -41.52 -1.09
C THR A 281 16.77 -42.53 0.04
N SER A 282 17.18 -42.15 1.26
CA SER A 282 17.15 -43.05 2.43
C SER A 282 16.35 -42.45 3.58
N THR A 283 15.45 -43.22 4.16
CA THR A 283 14.82 -42.91 5.45
C THR A 283 15.39 -43.82 6.53
N THR A 284 15.82 -43.25 7.65
CA THR A 284 16.20 -44.03 8.83
C THR A 284 14.94 -44.48 9.56
N ASN A 285 14.83 -45.77 9.82
CA ASN A 285 13.71 -46.42 10.51
C ASN A 285 13.87 -46.30 12.04
N ASN A 286 12.81 -46.61 12.80
CA ASN A 286 12.82 -46.51 14.27
C ASN A 286 13.82 -47.46 14.96
N ASP A 287 14.25 -48.53 14.29
CA ASP A 287 15.29 -49.47 14.75
C ASP A 287 16.73 -49.05 14.37
N GLY A 288 16.88 -47.89 13.72
CA GLY A 288 18.16 -47.37 13.22
C GLY A 288 18.58 -47.90 11.85
N SER A 289 17.88 -48.88 11.28
CA SER A 289 18.13 -49.35 9.91
C SER A 289 17.75 -48.29 8.87
N LYS A 290 18.21 -48.45 7.61
CA LYS A 290 17.86 -47.54 6.51
C LYS A 290 17.00 -48.25 5.47
N THR A 291 15.83 -47.68 5.19
CA THR A 291 15.05 -48.01 4.00
C THR A 291 15.52 -47.11 2.85
N TYR A 292 15.93 -47.72 1.74
CA TYR A 292 16.34 -47.00 0.53
C TYR A 292 15.20 -47.01 -0.49
N LYS A 293 14.73 -45.81 -0.89
CA LYS A 293 13.74 -45.63 -1.95
C LYS A 293 14.47 -45.15 -3.20
N VAL A 294 14.42 -45.98 -4.26
CA VAL A 294 14.91 -45.64 -5.60
C VAL A 294 13.75 -45.11 -6.42
N ASN A 295 13.84 -43.87 -6.91
CA ASN A 295 12.90 -43.30 -7.87
C ASN A 295 13.61 -43.15 -9.23
N LEU A 296 12.83 -43.05 -10.30
CA LEU A 296 13.32 -42.45 -11.55
C LEU A 296 13.47 -40.93 -11.35
N ASN A 297 14.38 -40.33 -12.11
CA ASN A 297 14.50 -38.87 -12.21
C ASN A 297 13.37 -38.31 -13.08
N ASP A 298 12.97 -37.04 -12.87
CA ASP A 298 12.03 -36.34 -13.76
C ASP A 298 12.56 -36.29 -15.20
N ASP A 299 13.88 -36.14 -15.35
CA ASP A 299 14.59 -36.18 -16.61
C ASP A 299 15.34 -37.52 -16.77
N ILE A 300 14.99 -38.29 -17.80
CA ILE A 300 15.52 -39.62 -18.10
C ILE A 300 16.19 -39.59 -19.49
N THR A 301 17.43 -40.09 -19.60
CA THR A 301 18.09 -40.30 -20.89
C THR A 301 18.41 -41.77 -21.10
N LEU A 302 17.70 -42.40 -22.04
CA LEU A 302 17.92 -43.79 -22.44
C LEU A 302 18.88 -43.84 -23.63
N GLY A 303 19.96 -44.62 -23.51
CA GLY A 303 21.05 -44.68 -24.49
C GLY A 303 22.18 -43.69 -24.23
N THR A 304 23.25 -43.83 -25.02
CA THR A 304 24.48 -43.03 -24.95
C THR A 304 24.85 -42.36 -26.28
N ASP A 305 24.23 -42.78 -27.37
CA ASP A 305 24.39 -42.21 -28.72
C ASP A 305 23.43 -41.01 -28.87
N PRO A 306 23.92 -39.77 -29.03
CA PRO A 306 23.07 -38.58 -29.07
C PRO A 306 22.02 -38.58 -30.20
N ASP A 307 22.27 -39.28 -31.31
CA ASP A 307 21.35 -39.35 -32.45
C ASP A 307 20.24 -40.40 -32.26
N LYS A 308 20.44 -41.33 -31.32
CA LYS A 308 19.52 -42.45 -31.02
C LYS A 308 18.95 -42.43 -29.61
N GLN A 309 19.43 -41.55 -28.74
CA GLN A 309 18.95 -41.47 -27.36
C GLN A 309 17.47 -41.07 -27.32
N ILE A 310 16.79 -41.59 -26.29
CA ILE A 310 15.46 -41.10 -25.91
C ILE A 310 15.64 -40.24 -24.67
N SER A 311 15.41 -38.94 -24.82
CA SER A 311 15.39 -37.98 -23.72
C SER A 311 13.94 -37.70 -23.34
N ILE A 312 13.53 -38.17 -22.17
CA ILE A 312 12.25 -37.84 -21.54
C ILE A 312 12.54 -36.73 -20.55
N LYS A 313 11.93 -35.56 -20.75
CA LYS A 313 12.03 -34.39 -19.87
C LYS A 313 10.70 -34.19 -19.18
N GLY A 314 10.48 -34.85 -18.05
CA GLY A 314 9.25 -34.74 -17.28
C GLY A 314 9.00 -33.30 -16.79
N SER A 315 10.08 -32.57 -16.50
CA SER A 315 10.07 -31.15 -16.13
C SER A 315 9.59 -30.22 -17.25
N GLU A 316 9.89 -30.55 -18.52
CA GLU A 316 9.49 -29.78 -19.72
C GLU A 316 8.21 -30.33 -20.38
N GLY A 317 7.77 -31.53 -19.98
CA GLY A 317 6.70 -32.28 -20.63
C GLY A 317 7.09 -32.81 -22.03
N THR A 318 8.37 -33.00 -22.33
CA THR A 318 8.84 -33.39 -23.68
C THR A 318 9.42 -34.81 -23.73
N ILE A 319 9.30 -35.45 -24.89
CA ILE A 319 9.97 -36.70 -25.25
C ILE A 319 10.66 -36.49 -26.60
N GLN A 320 11.98 -36.52 -26.60
CA GLN A 320 12.78 -36.51 -27.83
C GLN A 320 13.28 -37.93 -28.12
N ALA A 321 12.94 -38.47 -29.29
CA ALA A 321 13.41 -39.76 -29.78
C ALA A 321 14.23 -39.54 -31.06
N GLY A 322 15.56 -39.42 -30.90
CA GLY A 322 16.45 -38.95 -31.97
C GLY A 322 16.03 -37.57 -32.48
N LYS A 323 15.54 -37.50 -33.71
CA LYS A 323 15.10 -36.23 -34.34
C LYS A 323 13.70 -35.79 -33.92
N VAL A 324 12.76 -36.71 -33.68
CA VAL A 324 11.35 -36.38 -33.41
C VAL A 324 11.18 -35.93 -31.97
N THR A 325 10.43 -34.85 -31.77
CA THR A 325 10.10 -34.33 -30.42
C THR A 325 8.59 -34.30 -30.24
N VAL A 326 8.09 -35.03 -29.26
CA VAL A 326 6.73 -34.87 -28.72
C VAL A 326 6.82 -33.83 -27.60
N ASN A 327 6.07 -32.74 -27.73
CA ASN A 327 6.02 -31.67 -26.74
C ASN A 327 4.61 -31.65 -26.11
N GLY A 328 4.46 -32.27 -24.94
CA GLY A 328 3.19 -32.33 -24.23
C GLY A 328 2.72 -30.96 -23.73
N THR A 329 3.64 -30.07 -23.37
CA THR A 329 3.34 -28.69 -22.94
C THR A 329 2.79 -27.84 -24.08
N GLY A 330 3.32 -28.01 -25.29
CA GLY A 330 2.82 -27.36 -26.51
C GLY A 330 1.67 -28.09 -27.21
N GLY A 331 1.42 -29.35 -26.87
CA GLY A 331 0.47 -30.23 -27.57
C GLY A 331 0.93 -30.64 -28.98
N THR A 332 2.23 -30.53 -29.31
CA THR A 332 2.75 -30.68 -30.67
C THR A 332 3.66 -31.90 -30.86
N VAL A 333 3.75 -32.38 -32.10
CA VAL A 333 4.78 -33.34 -32.54
C VAL A 333 5.62 -32.66 -33.62
N ASN A 334 6.87 -32.36 -33.28
CA ASN A 334 7.78 -31.56 -34.11
C ASN A 334 8.86 -32.43 -34.77
N ASN A 335 9.58 -31.84 -35.74
CA ASN A 335 10.71 -32.44 -36.46
C ASN A 335 10.37 -33.70 -37.30
N LEU A 336 9.09 -33.92 -37.62
CA LEU A 336 8.65 -34.87 -38.64
C LEU A 336 9.22 -34.49 -40.02
N THR A 337 9.70 -35.47 -40.78
CA THR A 337 10.40 -35.26 -42.05
C THR A 337 9.51 -35.34 -43.28
N ASN A 338 8.29 -35.86 -43.16
CA ASN A 338 7.31 -35.95 -44.24
C ASN A 338 6.65 -34.59 -44.53
N LYS A 339 7.38 -33.70 -45.20
CA LYS A 339 6.92 -32.33 -45.52
C LYS A 339 6.19 -32.21 -46.87
N THR A 340 6.29 -33.19 -47.75
CA THR A 340 5.70 -33.19 -49.09
C THR A 340 4.49 -34.11 -49.18
N TRP A 341 3.42 -33.69 -49.83
CA TRP A 341 2.24 -34.53 -50.08
C TRP A 341 2.37 -35.25 -51.43
N ASP A 342 2.28 -36.58 -51.41
CA ASP A 342 2.16 -37.44 -52.59
C ASP A 342 0.92 -38.34 -52.41
N PRO A 343 -0.17 -38.13 -53.18
CA PRO A 343 -1.38 -38.94 -53.06
C PRO A 343 -1.23 -40.37 -53.63
N ALA A 344 -0.18 -40.67 -54.40
CA ALA A 344 0.06 -42.00 -54.97
C ALA A 344 0.84 -42.93 -54.02
N HIS A 345 1.70 -42.38 -53.15
CA HIS A 345 2.60 -43.13 -52.27
C HIS A 345 2.37 -42.83 -50.79
N ILE A 346 1.15 -43.07 -50.31
CA ILE A 346 0.82 -42.88 -48.89
C ILE A 346 1.51 -43.93 -48.00
N THR A 347 2.14 -43.48 -46.92
CA THR A 347 2.62 -44.37 -45.85
C THR A 347 1.56 -44.46 -44.76
N SER A 348 0.81 -45.56 -44.74
CA SER A 348 -0.29 -45.74 -43.79
C SER A 348 0.19 -45.76 -42.33
N GLY A 349 -0.58 -45.13 -41.44
CA GLY A 349 -0.26 -45.03 -40.00
C GLY A 349 0.75 -43.92 -39.63
N GLN A 350 1.33 -43.20 -40.60
CA GLN A 350 2.21 -42.08 -40.33
C GLN A 350 1.43 -40.78 -40.08
N ALA A 351 1.84 -40.00 -39.08
CA ALA A 351 1.28 -38.68 -38.80
C ALA A 351 1.64 -37.67 -39.91
N ALA A 352 0.68 -36.90 -40.40
CA ALA A 352 0.90 -35.85 -41.40
C ALA A 352 1.52 -34.59 -40.78
N THR A 353 2.28 -33.82 -41.58
CA THR A 353 2.79 -32.50 -41.17
C THR A 353 1.85 -31.37 -41.58
N GLU A 354 1.99 -30.20 -40.94
CA GLU A 354 1.33 -28.97 -41.39
C GLU A 354 1.75 -28.57 -42.82
N ASP A 355 3.00 -28.88 -43.23
CA ASP A 355 3.46 -28.66 -44.62
C ASP A 355 2.66 -29.52 -45.62
N GLN A 356 2.39 -30.79 -45.30
CA GLN A 356 1.53 -31.66 -46.10
C GLN A 356 0.07 -31.19 -46.10
N LEU A 357 -0.47 -30.82 -44.93
CA LEU A 357 -1.83 -30.30 -44.83
C LEU A 357 -1.99 -28.98 -45.60
N LYS A 358 -0.97 -28.12 -45.57
CA LYS A 358 -0.90 -26.91 -46.40
C LYS A 358 -0.85 -27.25 -47.88
N ALA A 359 -0.05 -28.22 -48.32
CA ALA A 359 -0.02 -28.63 -49.72
C ALA A 359 -1.39 -29.15 -50.21
N VAL A 360 -2.09 -29.94 -49.39
CA VAL A 360 -3.47 -30.40 -49.67
C VAL A 360 -4.45 -29.22 -49.68
N ASN A 361 -4.36 -28.31 -48.71
CA ASN A 361 -5.19 -27.11 -48.65
C ASN A 361 -4.93 -26.17 -49.85
N ASP A 362 -3.68 -26.03 -50.30
CA ASP A 362 -3.32 -25.21 -51.45
C ASP A 362 -3.82 -25.85 -52.75
N ASP A 363 -3.69 -27.18 -52.92
CA ASP A 363 -4.28 -27.92 -54.04
C ASP A 363 -5.82 -27.79 -54.07
N PHE A 364 -6.47 -27.94 -52.91
CA PHE A 364 -7.91 -27.70 -52.76
C PHE A 364 -8.29 -26.25 -53.12
N ASN A 365 -7.61 -25.26 -52.56
CA ASN A 365 -7.85 -23.85 -52.85
C ASN A 365 -7.57 -23.49 -54.31
N ASN A 366 -6.55 -24.10 -54.95
CA ASN A 366 -6.26 -23.92 -56.36
C ASN A 366 -7.36 -24.51 -57.24
N LYS A 367 -7.89 -25.69 -56.91
CA LYS A 367 -9.05 -26.30 -57.57
C LYS A 367 -10.33 -25.48 -57.38
N VAL A 368 -10.55 -24.91 -56.19
CA VAL A 368 -11.68 -24.02 -55.90
C VAL A 368 -11.57 -22.69 -56.63
N ARG A 369 -10.37 -22.09 -56.70
CA ARG A 369 -10.06 -20.85 -57.44
C ARG A 369 -10.13 -21.05 -58.96
N ALA A 370 -9.73 -22.22 -59.47
CA ALA A 370 -9.93 -22.60 -60.87
C ALA A 370 -11.42 -22.68 -61.25
N GLY A 371 -12.31 -22.82 -60.26
CA GLY A 371 -13.72 -22.47 -60.36
C GLY A 371 -14.51 -23.32 -61.36
N ARG A 372 -15.62 -22.75 -61.85
CA ARG A 372 -16.43 -23.31 -62.94
C ARG A 372 -16.01 -22.65 -64.25
N VAL A 373 -15.60 -23.47 -65.20
CA VAL A 373 -15.34 -23.09 -66.59
C VAL A 373 -16.65 -23.13 -67.36
N PHE A 374 -17.15 -21.97 -67.77
CA PHE A 374 -18.29 -21.84 -68.67
C PHE A 374 -17.78 -21.72 -70.10
N GLN A 375 -17.74 -22.87 -70.78
CA GLN A 375 -17.70 -22.94 -72.23
C GLN A 375 -19.13 -22.74 -72.78
N GLY A 376 -19.22 -22.27 -74.01
CA GLY A 376 -20.36 -22.60 -74.88
C GLY A 376 -19.84 -22.70 -76.32
N ASP A 377 -20.75 -22.74 -77.29
CA ASP A 377 -20.73 -22.75 -78.77
C ASP A 377 -19.46 -22.39 -79.59
N GLN A 378 -18.41 -21.80 -79.03
CA GLN A 378 -17.09 -21.61 -79.65
C GLN A 378 -16.10 -22.69 -79.16
N PRO A 379 -15.29 -23.30 -80.02
CA PRO A 379 -14.19 -24.17 -79.59
C PRO A 379 -12.97 -23.38 -79.06
N GLY A 380 -12.22 -23.99 -78.14
CA GLY A 380 -10.93 -23.48 -77.64
C GLY A 380 -11.00 -22.67 -76.34
N ASP A 381 -9.82 -22.35 -75.78
CA ASP A 381 -9.67 -21.68 -74.48
C ASP A 381 -10.12 -20.21 -74.48
N SER A 382 -10.10 -19.55 -75.65
CA SER A 382 -10.73 -18.24 -75.84
C SER A 382 -12.25 -18.27 -75.64
N GLY A 383 -12.85 -19.46 -75.60
CA GLY A 383 -14.29 -19.64 -75.39
C GLY A 383 -14.73 -19.89 -73.95
N LYS A 384 -13.85 -19.66 -72.97
CA LYS A 384 -14.04 -20.02 -71.56
C LYS A 384 -14.13 -18.79 -70.67
N VAL A 385 -15.25 -18.63 -69.98
CA VAL A 385 -15.35 -17.72 -68.83
C VAL A 385 -15.18 -18.54 -67.55
N VAL A 386 -14.20 -18.17 -66.73
CA VAL A 386 -13.94 -18.84 -65.44
C VAL A 386 -14.48 -17.99 -64.30
N ARG A 387 -15.28 -18.59 -63.41
CA ARG A 387 -15.83 -17.94 -62.20
C ARG A 387 -15.61 -18.82 -60.97
N GLY A 388 -15.27 -18.22 -59.83
CA GLY A 388 -15.03 -18.94 -58.59
C GLY A 388 -16.29 -19.65 -58.08
N LEU A 389 -16.11 -20.74 -57.35
CA LEU A 389 -17.21 -21.44 -56.68
C LEU A 389 -17.79 -20.55 -55.56
N GLY A 390 -18.96 -19.96 -55.83
CA GLY A 390 -19.64 -19.01 -54.93
C GLY A 390 -19.84 -17.62 -55.52
N ASP A 391 -19.17 -17.29 -56.64
CA ASP A 391 -19.32 -15.98 -57.30
C ASP A 391 -20.63 -15.87 -58.09
N THR A 392 -21.42 -14.82 -57.84
CA THR A 392 -22.62 -14.52 -58.65
C THR A 392 -22.24 -13.97 -60.03
N MET A 393 -22.70 -14.61 -61.11
CA MET A 393 -22.52 -14.15 -62.48
C MET A 393 -23.65 -13.20 -62.91
N ASN A 394 -23.39 -11.89 -62.86
CA ASN A 394 -24.32 -10.88 -63.33
C ASN A 394 -24.30 -10.77 -64.86
N LEU A 395 -25.47 -10.87 -65.48
CA LEU A 395 -25.70 -10.65 -66.91
C LEU A 395 -26.71 -9.51 -67.08
N THR A 396 -26.22 -8.29 -67.32
CA THR A 396 -27.03 -7.07 -67.29
C THR A 396 -27.00 -6.33 -68.63
N GLY A 397 -28.17 -6.17 -69.26
CA GLY A 397 -28.32 -5.51 -70.57
C GLY A 397 -28.26 -3.97 -70.57
N GLY A 398 -27.96 -3.33 -69.44
CA GLY A 398 -27.64 -1.89 -69.37
C GLY A 398 -28.80 -0.89 -69.45
N ALA A 399 -30.06 -1.34 -69.55
CA ALA A 399 -31.24 -0.46 -69.55
C ALA A 399 -31.90 -0.37 -68.16
N ASP A 400 -32.57 0.76 -67.88
CA ASP A 400 -33.32 1.01 -66.64
C ASP A 400 -34.44 -0.04 -66.46
N VAL A 401 -34.45 -0.71 -65.30
CA VAL A 401 -35.36 -1.81 -64.98
C VAL A 401 -36.83 -1.44 -65.10
N ASN A 402 -37.20 -0.18 -64.87
CA ASN A 402 -38.60 0.27 -64.96
C ASN A 402 -39.02 0.63 -66.40
N ARG A 403 -38.07 0.61 -67.34
CA ARG A 403 -38.26 0.93 -68.77
C ARG A 403 -38.02 -0.29 -69.67
N LEU A 404 -37.90 -1.47 -69.09
CA LEU A 404 -37.78 -2.74 -69.81
C LEU A 404 -39.17 -3.20 -70.25
N ALA A 405 -39.33 -3.39 -71.56
CA ALA A 405 -40.46 -4.13 -72.10
C ALA A 405 -40.07 -5.61 -72.22
N ASP A 406 -40.91 -6.49 -71.67
CA ASP A 406 -40.71 -7.94 -71.77
C ASP A 406 -40.54 -8.38 -73.23
N ASN A 407 -39.65 -9.35 -73.45
CA ASN A 407 -39.39 -10.06 -74.72
C ASN A 407 -38.63 -9.30 -75.83
N ASN A 408 -38.35 -7.99 -75.72
CA ASN A 408 -37.69 -7.25 -76.81
C ASN A 408 -36.17 -7.51 -76.97
N ILE A 409 -35.52 -8.22 -76.04
CA ILE A 409 -34.08 -8.53 -76.07
C ILE A 409 -33.86 -10.03 -75.84
N GLY A 410 -33.09 -10.67 -76.73
CA GLY A 410 -32.69 -12.07 -76.64
C GLY A 410 -31.18 -12.25 -76.48
N VAL A 411 -30.77 -13.23 -75.69
CA VAL A 411 -29.36 -13.58 -75.43
C VAL A 411 -29.01 -14.88 -76.17
N VAL A 412 -28.04 -14.84 -77.07
CA VAL A 412 -27.62 -15.94 -77.96
C VAL A 412 -26.10 -15.97 -77.98
N LYS A 413 -25.43 -17.12 -77.98
CA LYS A 413 -23.97 -17.14 -77.80
C LYS A 413 -23.19 -16.36 -78.90
N ASN A 414 -22.03 -15.79 -78.53
CA ASN A 414 -21.09 -15.14 -79.44
C ASN A 414 -20.12 -16.12 -80.14
N ALA A 415 -19.54 -15.64 -81.25
CA ALA A 415 -18.59 -16.37 -82.10
C ALA A 415 -17.11 -16.01 -81.80
N ALA A 416 -16.83 -15.61 -80.56
CA ALA A 416 -15.49 -15.52 -79.96
C ALA A 416 -15.34 -16.49 -78.78
N GLY A 417 -16.47 -16.76 -78.11
CA GLY A 417 -16.70 -17.82 -77.15
C GLY A 417 -16.73 -17.36 -75.70
N ASP A 418 -16.04 -16.28 -75.42
CA ASP A 418 -15.96 -15.57 -74.14
C ASP A 418 -17.30 -14.96 -73.66
N GLY A 419 -18.41 -15.09 -74.39
CA GLY A 419 -19.71 -14.58 -73.91
C GLY A 419 -20.92 -14.88 -74.78
N TYR A 420 -21.94 -14.05 -74.64
CA TYR A 420 -23.19 -14.12 -75.40
C TYR A 420 -23.46 -12.79 -76.13
N ASN A 421 -23.86 -12.89 -77.40
CA ASN A 421 -24.43 -11.80 -78.17
C ASN A 421 -25.83 -11.44 -77.63
N ILE A 422 -26.08 -10.15 -77.46
CA ILE A 422 -27.40 -9.62 -77.11
C ILE A 422 -28.04 -9.06 -78.39
N LYS A 423 -29.26 -9.47 -78.72
CA LYS A 423 -29.97 -9.13 -79.96
C LYS A 423 -31.35 -8.53 -79.66
N LEU A 424 -31.77 -7.56 -80.47
CA LEU A 424 -33.14 -7.03 -80.43
C LEU A 424 -34.12 -7.98 -81.12
N ALA A 425 -35.36 -8.00 -80.63
CA ALA A 425 -36.49 -8.61 -81.32
C ALA A 425 -36.80 -7.87 -82.63
N LYS A 426 -37.39 -8.57 -83.60
CA LYS A 426 -37.75 -7.98 -84.91
C LYS A 426 -38.91 -7.00 -84.82
N ASP A 427 -39.85 -7.26 -83.91
CA ASP A 427 -40.94 -6.35 -83.54
C ASP A 427 -40.62 -5.75 -82.18
N LEU A 428 -40.60 -4.42 -82.07
CA LEU A 428 -40.38 -3.72 -80.80
C LEU A 428 -41.72 -3.22 -80.24
N LYS A 429 -42.12 -3.71 -79.07
CA LYS A 429 -43.42 -3.36 -78.43
C LYS A 429 -43.19 -2.68 -77.07
N GLY A 430 -44.08 -1.78 -76.67
CA GLY A 430 -43.99 -1.10 -75.37
C GLY A 430 -42.89 -0.04 -75.24
N LEU A 431 -42.41 0.53 -76.35
CA LEU A 431 -41.46 1.66 -76.32
C LEU A 431 -42.19 3.00 -76.11
N GLU A 432 -41.72 3.83 -75.18
CA GLU A 432 -42.25 5.18 -74.97
C GLU A 432 -41.82 6.18 -76.05
N SER A 433 -40.60 6.03 -76.57
CA SER A 433 -40.06 6.86 -77.64
C SER A 433 -38.95 6.15 -78.40
N VAL A 434 -38.82 6.50 -79.69
CA VAL A 434 -37.66 6.19 -80.54
C VAL A 434 -37.06 7.52 -80.97
N THR A 435 -35.79 7.73 -80.62
CA THR A 435 -35.04 8.92 -81.07
C THR A 435 -33.88 8.47 -81.94
N THR A 436 -33.78 9.05 -83.13
CA THR A 436 -32.63 8.89 -84.03
C THR A 436 -31.98 10.25 -84.25
N THR A 437 -30.65 10.28 -84.23
CA THR A 437 -29.86 11.49 -84.46
C THR A 437 -28.95 11.25 -85.66
N ASP A 438 -28.95 12.16 -86.63
CA ASP A 438 -28.03 12.09 -87.77
C ASP A 438 -26.65 12.71 -87.44
N ALA A 439 -25.70 12.58 -88.36
CA ALA A 439 -24.34 13.10 -88.18
C ALA A 439 -24.26 14.65 -88.14
N ALA A 440 -25.31 15.38 -88.54
CA ALA A 440 -25.41 16.84 -88.41
C ALA A 440 -26.05 17.26 -87.07
N GLY A 441 -26.42 16.30 -86.22
CA GLY A 441 -27.09 16.54 -84.94
C GLY A 441 -28.60 16.75 -85.06
N ASN A 442 -29.20 16.49 -86.22
CA ASN A 442 -30.65 16.59 -86.37
C ASN A 442 -31.31 15.37 -85.70
N THR A 443 -32.31 15.59 -84.85
CA THR A 443 -32.97 14.52 -84.11
C THR A 443 -34.39 14.28 -84.62
N THR A 444 -34.70 13.07 -85.09
CA THR A 444 -36.08 12.62 -85.26
C THR A 444 -36.52 11.90 -84.00
N VAL A 445 -37.49 12.46 -83.30
CA VAL A 445 -38.14 11.87 -82.13
C VAL A 445 -39.54 11.42 -82.53
N MET A 446 -39.82 10.12 -82.39
CA MET A 446 -41.16 9.55 -82.46
C MET A 446 -41.56 9.11 -81.05
N ASN A 447 -42.65 9.65 -80.52
CA ASN A 447 -43.19 9.30 -79.20
C ASN A 447 -44.72 9.49 -79.17
N GLY A 448 -45.34 9.35 -78.00
CA GLY A 448 -46.79 9.52 -77.83
C GLY A 448 -47.36 10.89 -78.26
N ASN A 449 -46.53 11.94 -78.37
CA ASN A 449 -46.96 13.28 -78.81
C ASN A 449 -46.87 13.47 -80.34
N GLY A 450 -46.34 12.50 -81.09
CA GLY A 450 -46.21 12.52 -82.55
C GLY A 450 -44.76 12.37 -83.03
N ILE A 451 -44.44 13.03 -84.14
CA ILE A 451 -43.12 12.98 -84.80
C ILE A 451 -42.55 14.40 -84.87
N THR A 452 -41.35 14.58 -84.33
CA THR A 452 -40.60 15.84 -84.40
C THR A 452 -39.24 15.61 -85.05
N ILE A 453 -38.99 16.29 -86.16
CA ILE A 453 -37.68 16.37 -86.83
C ILE A 453 -37.05 17.71 -86.43
N LYS A 454 -36.14 17.66 -85.47
CA LYS A 454 -35.38 18.83 -85.03
C LYS A 454 -34.18 19.03 -85.95
N ASN A 455 -34.26 20.00 -86.85
CA ASN A 455 -33.12 20.43 -87.67
C ASN A 455 -32.26 21.42 -86.88
N ASN A 456 -30.99 21.09 -86.72
CA ASN A 456 -29.99 21.84 -85.95
C ASN A 456 -29.53 23.13 -86.67
N ALA A 457 -29.63 23.16 -88.00
CA ALA A 457 -29.26 24.31 -88.84
C ALA A 457 -30.43 25.28 -89.13
N GLY A 458 -31.64 24.97 -88.68
CA GLY A 458 -32.81 25.85 -88.78
C GLY A 458 -34.14 25.13 -89.05
N GLY A 459 -35.22 25.64 -88.47
CA GLY A 459 -36.60 25.24 -88.78
C GLY A 459 -36.94 23.78 -88.50
N SER A 460 -37.21 23.44 -87.24
CA SER A 460 -37.68 22.09 -86.86
C SER A 460 -39.11 21.84 -87.34
N VAL A 461 -39.35 20.68 -87.94
CA VAL A 461 -40.68 20.27 -88.41
C VAL A 461 -41.28 19.32 -87.38
N SER A 462 -42.51 19.58 -86.92
CA SER A 462 -43.22 18.66 -86.03
C SER A 462 -44.66 18.43 -86.49
N LEU A 463 -45.05 17.16 -86.52
CA LEU A 463 -46.43 16.73 -86.61
C LEU A 463 -46.86 16.22 -85.23
N THR A 464 -47.78 16.94 -84.60
CA THR A 464 -48.29 16.63 -83.26
C THR A 464 -49.81 16.60 -83.26
N SER A 465 -50.43 16.28 -82.13
CA SER A 465 -51.88 16.42 -81.94
C SER A 465 -52.41 17.85 -82.13
N SER A 466 -51.53 18.87 -82.08
CA SER A 466 -51.86 20.27 -82.39
C SER A 466 -51.70 20.64 -83.87
N GLY A 467 -51.39 19.66 -84.74
CA GLY A 467 -51.21 19.85 -86.18
C GLY A 467 -49.73 19.90 -86.61
N LEU A 468 -49.50 20.40 -87.83
CA LEU A 468 -48.19 20.53 -88.45
C LEU A 468 -47.58 21.91 -88.16
N ASN A 469 -46.41 21.94 -87.53
CA ASN A 469 -45.52 23.08 -87.54
C ASN A 469 -44.38 22.81 -88.54
N ASN A 470 -44.30 23.58 -89.62
CA ASN A 470 -43.26 23.42 -90.64
C ASN A 470 -41.94 24.15 -90.32
N GLY A 471 -41.78 24.71 -89.11
CA GLY A 471 -40.55 25.35 -88.65
C GLY A 471 -40.15 26.62 -89.41
N GLY A 472 -41.07 27.25 -90.14
CA GLY A 472 -40.76 28.38 -91.02
C GLY A 472 -40.14 27.99 -92.37
N ASN A 473 -40.00 26.69 -92.67
CA ASN A 473 -39.55 26.22 -93.98
C ASN A 473 -40.59 26.53 -95.07
N LYS A 474 -40.15 26.75 -96.31
CA LYS A 474 -41.06 26.93 -97.46
C LYS A 474 -41.85 25.65 -97.71
N ILE A 475 -43.17 25.76 -97.76
CA ILE A 475 -44.05 24.70 -98.26
C ILE A 475 -44.10 24.81 -99.79
N THR A 476 -43.64 23.79 -100.50
CA THR A 476 -43.70 23.69 -101.97
C THR A 476 -44.83 22.75 -102.41
N ASN A 477 -45.16 22.77 -103.70
CA ASN A 477 -46.20 21.92 -104.32
C ASN A 477 -47.62 22.11 -103.74
N VAL A 478 -47.91 23.27 -103.17
CA VAL A 478 -49.27 23.67 -102.77
C VAL A 478 -50.11 23.99 -104.01
N ALA A 479 -51.12 23.17 -104.29
CA ALA A 479 -52.09 23.42 -105.35
C ALA A 479 -52.88 24.73 -105.08
N PRO A 480 -53.50 25.36 -106.09
CA PRO A 480 -54.33 26.55 -105.84
C PRO A 480 -55.55 26.18 -104.99
N GLY A 481 -55.65 26.73 -103.78
CA GLY A 481 -56.78 26.48 -102.86
C GLY A 481 -58.08 27.14 -103.33
N GLU A 482 -59.23 26.68 -102.86
CA GLU A 482 -60.51 27.32 -103.17
C GLU A 482 -60.56 28.75 -102.61
N ILE A 483 -61.10 29.71 -103.37
CA ILE A 483 -61.28 31.10 -102.93
C ILE A 483 -62.76 31.32 -102.58
N SER A 484 -63.14 30.94 -101.36
CA SER A 484 -64.47 31.16 -100.79
C SER A 484 -64.37 31.55 -99.31
N SER A 485 -65.43 32.11 -98.72
CA SER A 485 -65.45 32.54 -97.31
C SER A 485 -65.41 31.39 -96.30
N THR A 486 -65.49 30.14 -96.76
CA THR A 486 -65.43 28.92 -95.94
C THR A 486 -64.21 28.05 -96.23
N SER A 487 -63.38 28.44 -97.21
CA SER A 487 -62.18 27.68 -97.56
C SER A 487 -61.17 27.69 -96.42
N THR A 488 -60.61 26.52 -96.12
CA THR A 488 -59.48 26.35 -95.19
C THR A 488 -58.20 25.92 -95.91
N ASP A 489 -58.23 25.93 -97.25
CA ASP A 489 -57.08 25.59 -98.07
C ASP A 489 -55.96 26.62 -97.95
N ALA A 490 -54.71 26.17 -98.00
CA ALA A 490 -53.59 27.06 -98.17
C ALA A 490 -53.60 27.68 -99.58
N VAL A 491 -53.84 28.99 -99.67
CA VAL A 491 -53.69 29.72 -100.95
C VAL A 491 -52.22 29.79 -101.36
N ASN A 492 -51.94 29.60 -102.64
CA ASN A 492 -50.58 29.60 -103.17
C ASN A 492 -50.19 30.95 -103.80
N GLY A 493 -48.89 31.12 -104.09
CA GLY A 493 -48.34 32.39 -104.58
C GLY A 493 -48.96 32.91 -105.89
N SER A 494 -49.50 32.05 -106.75
CA SER A 494 -50.17 32.49 -107.99
C SER A 494 -51.50 33.21 -107.70
N GLN A 495 -52.18 32.83 -106.62
CA GLN A 495 -53.45 33.44 -106.21
C GLN A 495 -53.22 34.82 -105.61
N LEU A 496 -52.18 34.96 -104.77
CA LEU A 496 -51.80 36.26 -104.21
C LEU A 496 -51.26 37.22 -105.29
N ASN A 497 -50.51 36.72 -106.28
CA ASN A 497 -49.98 37.55 -107.38
C ASN A 497 -51.10 38.22 -108.20
N ARG A 498 -52.24 37.55 -108.41
CA ARG A 498 -53.43 38.16 -109.02
C ARG A 498 -53.93 39.37 -108.22
N VAL A 499 -53.99 39.28 -106.89
CA VAL A 499 -54.41 40.38 -106.00
C VAL A 499 -53.37 41.52 -106.00
N ALA A 500 -52.08 41.19 -106.02
CA ALA A 500 -51.00 42.18 -106.12
C ALA A 500 -51.09 43.02 -107.41
N ASN A 501 -51.44 42.41 -108.54
CA ASN A 501 -51.64 43.14 -109.80
C ASN A 501 -52.84 44.10 -109.73
N SER A 502 -53.94 43.73 -109.07
CA SER A 502 -55.05 44.66 -108.81
C SER A 502 -54.62 45.85 -107.95
N MET A 503 -53.75 45.65 -106.94
CA MET A 503 -53.19 46.75 -106.15
C MET A 503 -52.27 47.67 -106.96
N ASN A 504 -51.48 47.15 -107.91
CA ASN A 504 -50.62 47.98 -108.77
C ASN A 504 -51.44 48.98 -109.61
N ASN A 505 -52.64 48.62 -110.05
CA ASN A 505 -53.54 49.55 -110.74
C ASN A 505 -53.95 50.73 -109.83
N VAL A 506 -54.25 50.47 -108.55
CA VAL A 506 -54.54 51.52 -107.55
C VAL A 506 -53.32 52.39 -107.28
N VAL A 507 -52.10 51.82 -107.28
CA VAL A 507 -50.87 52.60 -107.13
C VAL A 507 -50.65 53.56 -108.30
N ASN A 508 -50.99 53.17 -109.53
CA ASN A 508 -50.88 54.04 -110.70
C ASN A 508 -51.87 55.22 -110.61
N GLU A 509 -53.10 54.98 -110.19
CA GLU A 509 -54.11 56.02 -109.92
C GLU A 509 -53.59 57.08 -108.93
N VAL A 510 -53.04 56.64 -107.80
CA VAL A 510 -52.46 57.53 -106.79
C VAL A 510 -51.28 58.36 -107.32
N ARG A 511 -50.50 57.84 -108.28
CA ARG A 511 -49.38 58.61 -108.87
C ARG A 511 -49.85 59.77 -109.72
N GLN A 512 -50.88 59.56 -110.55
CA GLN A 512 -51.48 60.64 -111.35
C GLN A 512 -52.04 61.74 -110.46
N VAL A 513 -52.77 61.38 -109.40
CA VAL A 513 -53.28 62.32 -108.38
C VAL A 513 -52.16 63.10 -107.69
N GLY A 514 -51.03 62.44 -107.39
CA GLY A 514 -49.83 63.09 -106.82
C GLY A 514 -49.19 64.10 -107.78
N ALA A 515 -49.10 63.79 -109.07
CA ALA A 515 -48.51 64.67 -110.08
C ALA A 515 -49.37 65.94 -110.26
N LEU A 516 -50.68 65.78 -110.35
CA LEU A 516 -51.68 66.86 -110.39
C LEU A 516 -51.53 67.80 -109.18
N SER A 517 -51.45 67.24 -107.96
CA SER A 517 -51.26 68.00 -106.73
C SER A 517 -49.92 68.75 -106.69
N SER A 518 -48.84 68.13 -107.17
CA SER A 518 -47.53 68.77 -107.26
C SER A 518 -47.52 69.95 -108.23
N ALA A 519 -48.28 69.87 -109.33
CA ALA A 519 -48.37 70.95 -110.31
C ALA A 519 -49.07 72.17 -109.70
N LEU A 520 -50.17 71.95 -108.97
CA LEU A 520 -50.86 72.99 -108.20
C LEU A 520 -49.99 73.63 -107.12
N SER A 521 -49.14 72.86 -106.44
CA SER A 521 -48.23 73.40 -105.41
C SER A 521 -47.03 74.17 -105.95
N ALA A 522 -46.70 74.03 -107.24
CA ALA A 522 -45.62 74.78 -107.89
C ALA A 522 -46.03 76.23 -108.25
N LEU A 523 -47.33 76.55 -108.15
CA LEU A 523 -47.87 77.89 -108.33
C LEU A 523 -47.42 78.79 -107.16
N LYS A 524 -46.27 79.45 -107.32
CA LYS A 524 -45.69 80.32 -106.29
C LYS A 524 -45.75 81.79 -106.68
N PRO A 525 -46.38 82.65 -105.86
CA PRO A 525 -46.25 84.08 -106.02
C PRO A 525 -44.85 84.53 -105.60
N MET A 526 -44.35 85.53 -106.32
CA MET A 526 -43.19 86.33 -105.95
C MET A 526 -43.50 87.20 -104.72
N ALA A 527 -42.45 87.71 -104.08
CA ALA A 527 -42.57 88.61 -102.93
C ALA A 527 -43.51 89.80 -103.23
N TYR A 528 -44.09 90.37 -102.17
CA TYR A 528 -44.99 91.53 -102.26
C TYR A 528 -44.24 92.73 -102.85
N ASP A 529 -44.40 92.93 -104.16
CA ASP A 529 -44.14 94.20 -104.81
C ASP A 529 -45.46 95.00 -104.82
N PRO A 530 -45.51 96.18 -104.17
CA PRO A 530 -46.73 96.98 -104.10
C PRO A 530 -47.20 97.52 -105.46
N TYR A 531 -46.36 97.50 -106.52
CA TYR A 531 -46.76 97.92 -107.87
C TYR A 531 -47.30 96.76 -108.72
N GLU A 532 -47.00 95.50 -108.36
CA GLU A 532 -47.41 94.30 -109.09
C GLU A 532 -48.18 93.30 -108.19
N PRO A 533 -49.37 93.68 -107.68
CA PRO A 533 -50.08 92.92 -106.65
C PRO A 533 -50.82 91.67 -107.14
N THR A 534 -50.99 91.49 -108.45
CA THR A 534 -51.67 90.32 -109.07
C THR A 534 -50.70 89.57 -109.97
N GLN A 535 -50.61 88.25 -109.80
CA GLN A 535 -49.61 87.42 -110.48
C GLN A 535 -50.26 86.18 -111.10
N ILE A 536 -49.85 85.84 -112.34
CA ILE A 536 -50.22 84.59 -113.01
C ILE A 536 -49.06 83.60 -112.85
N MET A 537 -49.40 82.37 -112.49
CA MET A 537 -48.45 81.31 -112.20
C MET A 537 -48.71 80.12 -113.14
N ALA A 538 -47.64 79.47 -113.58
CA ALA A 538 -47.69 78.19 -114.27
C ALA A 538 -46.85 77.18 -113.48
N GLY A 539 -47.40 75.98 -113.28
CA GLY A 539 -46.78 74.90 -112.54
C GLY A 539 -46.61 73.67 -113.41
N TYR A 540 -45.51 72.95 -113.24
CA TYR A 540 -45.35 71.60 -113.74
C TYR A 540 -45.10 70.69 -112.54
N GLY A 541 -45.89 69.62 -112.45
CA GLY A 541 -45.80 68.62 -111.39
C GLY A 541 -45.39 67.28 -111.97
N ASN A 542 -44.46 66.61 -111.30
CA ASN A 542 -44.18 65.21 -111.54
C ASN A 542 -44.25 64.46 -110.21
N TYR A 543 -44.89 63.30 -110.20
CA TYR A 543 -44.88 62.42 -109.04
C TYR A 543 -44.64 60.97 -109.48
N ARG A 544 -43.46 60.46 -109.14
CA ARG A 544 -43.03 59.08 -109.41
C ARG A 544 -43.18 58.66 -110.88
N GLY A 545 -42.92 59.58 -111.81
CA GLY A 545 -42.91 59.35 -113.26
C GLY A 545 -44.08 60.01 -113.99
N ASP A 546 -45.28 60.01 -113.38
CA ASP A 546 -46.45 60.67 -113.95
C ASP A 546 -46.32 62.19 -113.92
N SER A 547 -46.83 62.86 -114.95
CA SER A 547 -46.62 64.28 -115.23
C SER A 547 -47.94 65.05 -115.36
N ALA A 548 -47.98 66.27 -114.82
CA ALA A 548 -49.13 67.17 -114.89
C ALA A 548 -48.71 68.63 -115.10
N LEU A 549 -49.60 69.42 -115.71
CA LEU A 549 -49.46 70.86 -115.92
C LEU A 549 -50.54 71.62 -115.13
N ALA A 550 -50.19 72.80 -114.63
CA ALA A 550 -51.06 73.65 -113.82
C ALA A 550 -50.95 75.13 -114.19
N LEU A 551 -52.03 75.87 -113.93
CA LEU A 551 -52.15 77.32 -114.11
C LEU A 551 -52.89 77.92 -112.90
N GLY A 552 -52.51 79.13 -112.47
CA GLY A 552 -53.14 79.78 -111.32
C GLY A 552 -52.87 81.28 -111.19
N VAL A 553 -53.45 81.88 -110.15
CA VAL A 553 -53.49 83.33 -109.91
C VAL A 553 -53.36 83.65 -108.40
N ALA A 554 -52.69 84.74 -108.06
CA ALA A 554 -52.55 85.26 -106.69
C ALA A 554 -52.74 86.78 -106.63
N HIS A 555 -53.22 87.31 -105.49
CA HIS A 555 -53.54 88.73 -105.29
C HIS A 555 -53.24 89.22 -103.85
N TYR A 556 -52.44 90.28 -103.71
CA TYR A 556 -52.09 90.91 -102.43
C TYR A 556 -52.98 92.12 -102.11
N LYS A 557 -53.63 92.14 -100.94
CA LYS A 557 -54.42 93.28 -100.47
C LYS A 557 -53.56 94.33 -99.73
N ASN A 558 -52.48 93.88 -99.11
CA ASN A 558 -51.41 94.64 -98.46
C ASN A 558 -50.28 93.66 -98.08
N GLU A 559 -49.14 94.14 -97.56
CA GLU A 559 -47.98 93.32 -97.14
C GLU A 559 -48.32 92.20 -96.12
N SER A 560 -49.48 92.31 -95.48
CA SER A 560 -50.00 91.42 -94.45
C SER A 560 -51.06 90.41 -94.92
N MET A 561 -51.54 90.45 -96.17
CA MET A 561 -52.68 89.62 -96.62
C MET A 561 -52.69 89.30 -98.13
N MET A 562 -52.97 88.02 -98.47
CA MET A 562 -52.98 87.49 -99.84
C MET A 562 -54.08 86.42 -100.07
N LEU A 563 -54.58 86.34 -101.32
CA LEU A 563 -55.54 85.35 -101.85
C LEU A 563 -54.93 84.63 -103.08
N HIS A 564 -55.24 83.34 -103.33
CA HIS A 564 -54.76 82.62 -104.53
C HIS A 564 -55.68 81.44 -104.95
N ALA A 565 -55.56 80.98 -106.21
CA ALA A 565 -56.29 79.83 -106.79
C ALA A 565 -55.59 79.22 -108.03
N GLY A 566 -55.93 77.98 -108.42
CA GLY A 566 -55.36 77.30 -109.60
C GLY A 566 -56.03 75.98 -110.02
N VAL A 567 -55.62 75.43 -111.18
CA VAL A 567 -56.11 74.16 -111.78
C VAL A 567 -54.95 73.33 -112.36
N ALA A 568 -55.10 72.00 -112.46
CA ALA A 568 -54.14 71.09 -113.08
C ALA A 568 -54.78 69.93 -113.87
N TRP A 569 -54.06 69.41 -114.87
CA TRP A 569 -54.42 68.19 -115.62
C TRP A 569 -53.19 67.31 -115.95
N ALA A 570 -53.43 66.01 -116.14
CA ALA A 570 -52.46 65.04 -116.66
C ALA A 570 -52.93 64.56 -118.04
N GLY A 571 -52.01 64.21 -118.95
CA GLY A 571 -52.26 64.07 -120.40
C GLY A 571 -53.13 62.88 -120.87
N SER A 572 -53.95 62.29 -120.00
CA SER A 572 -54.88 61.20 -120.32
C SER A 572 -56.29 61.53 -119.83
N ASN A 573 -57.29 61.37 -120.71
CA ASN A 573 -58.64 61.99 -120.73
C ASN A 573 -59.61 61.76 -119.54
N SER A 574 -59.17 61.74 -118.28
CA SER A 574 -60.11 61.62 -117.14
C SER A 574 -59.71 62.36 -115.85
N HIS A 575 -58.45 62.76 -115.64
CA HIS A 575 -58.00 63.26 -114.34
C HIS A 575 -57.55 64.74 -114.34
N MET A 576 -58.24 65.56 -113.54
CA MET A 576 -58.00 67.00 -113.33
C MET A 576 -58.17 67.38 -111.85
N MET A 577 -57.57 68.48 -111.41
CA MET A 577 -57.66 69.02 -110.03
C MET A 577 -57.74 70.56 -110.00
N ALA A 578 -58.17 71.14 -108.86
CA ALA A 578 -58.28 72.60 -108.64
C ALA A 578 -58.11 73.01 -107.14
N ASN A 579 -57.72 74.26 -106.85
CA ASN A 579 -57.56 74.80 -105.48
C ASN A 579 -57.85 76.32 -105.33
N ALA A 580 -58.03 76.80 -104.08
CA ALA A 580 -58.13 78.22 -103.67
C ALA A 580 -57.82 78.44 -102.17
N GLY A 581 -57.32 79.62 -101.72
CA GLY A 581 -56.96 79.87 -100.29
C GLY A 581 -56.61 81.32 -99.85
N VAL A 582 -56.33 81.50 -98.54
CA VAL A 582 -56.08 82.79 -97.80
C VAL A 582 -55.01 82.65 -96.68
N THR A 583 -54.24 83.70 -96.29
CA THR A 583 -53.06 83.61 -95.36
C THR A 583 -52.69 84.90 -94.57
N TRP A 584 -52.06 84.78 -93.36
CA TRP A 584 -51.61 85.84 -92.39
C TRP A 584 -50.42 85.38 -91.43
N LYS A 585 -49.69 86.25 -90.65
CA LYS A 585 -48.31 86.02 -90.02
C LYS A 585 -48.13 86.12 -88.43
N VAL A 586 -47.16 85.38 -87.78
CA VAL A 586 -46.71 85.41 -86.31
C VAL A 586 -45.29 84.76 -85.97
N GLY A 587 -44.67 84.89 -84.73
CA GLY A 587 -43.50 84.08 -84.18
C GLY A 587 -42.66 84.57 -82.91
N ASN A 588 -41.87 83.73 -82.13
CA ASN A 588 -40.94 84.12 -80.98
C ASN A 588 -39.80 83.08 -80.50
N ARG A 589 -39.14 83.17 -79.29
CA ARG A 589 -37.84 82.50 -78.80
C ARG A 589 -37.61 82.29 -77.25
N ASP A 590 -36.66 81.40 -76.79
CA ASP A 590 -35.49 81.59 -75.83
C ASP A 590 -34.86 80.30 -75.14
N GLY A 591 -33.52 80.23 -75.02
CA GLY A 591 -32.70 79.15 -74.36
C GLY A 591 -32.04 78.12 -75.32
N GLU A 592 -31.10 77.21 -74.97
CA GLU A 592 -30.07 77.10 -73.89
C GLU A 592 -29.02 75.98 -74.27
N ALA A 593 -27.73 76.02 -73.85
CA ALA A 593 -26.72 75.00 -74.23
C ALA A 593 -25.36 74.96 -73.49
N GLU A 594 -24.82 73.75 -73.24
CA GLU A 594 -23.39 73.50 -72.99
C GLU A 594 -22.55 73.62 -74.29
N THR A 595 -21.44 74.35 -74.23
CA THR A 595 -20.19 74.02 -74.96
C THR A 595 -19.06 74.94 -74.45
N ALA A 596 -17.92 74.38 -74.06
CA ALA A 596 -16.66 75.11 -74.21
C ALA A 596 -16.36 75.20 -75.71
N ASP A 597 -15.79 76.33 -76.16
CA ASP A 597 -15.87 76.84 -77.54
C ASP A 597 -16.20 75.81 -78.63
N ARG A 598 -17.48 75.63 -78.94
CA ARG A 598 -18.30 76.65 -79.61
C ARG A 598 -17.54 77.22 -80.80
N TYR A 599 -17.41 76.38 -81.83
CA TYR A 599 -17.54 76.85 -83.21
C TYR A 599 -18.86 76.26 -83.74
N ARG A 600 -20.03 76.83 -83.42
CA ARG A 600 -20.43 78.28 -83.42
C ARG A 600 -20.35 78.93 -84.81
N LYS A 601 -20.00 78.12 -85.80
CA LYS A 601 -20.50 78.12 -87.18
C LYS A 601 -20.50 76.63 -87.63
N GLY A 602 -21.57 75.84 -87.60
CA GLY A 602 -22.95 75.93 -87.12
C GLY A 602 -23.73 74.73 -87.71
N PRO A 603 -24.82 74.21 -87.11
CA PRO A 603 -25.51 74.63 -85.88
C PRO A 603 -25.73 73.52 -84.80
N ILE A 604 -25.43 73.84 -83.53
CA ILE A 604 -26.23 73.56 -82.30
C ILE A 604 -26.42 72.05 -81.92
N SER A 605 -25.84 71.45 -80.86
CA SER A 605 -25.70 71.74 -79.40
C SER A 605 -26.93 71.42 -78.52
N SER A 606 -26.64 70.99 -77.27
CA SER A 606 -27.54 70.82 -76.10
C SER A 606 -28.58 69.68 -76.15
N THR A 607 -28.87 68.97 -75.04
CA THR A 607 -28.89 69.36 -73.63
C THR A 607 -28.44 68.23 -72.66
N TYR A 608 -27.22 68.29 -72.12
CA TYR A 608 -26.81 67.44 -70.97
C TYR A 608 -26.75 68.20 -69.63
N ALA A 609 -27.26 69.44 -69.59
CA ALA A 609 -27.23 70.32 -68.44
C ALA A 609 -28.12 69.88 -67.25
N MET A 610 -29.04 68.92 -67.42
CA MET A 610 -30.20 68.75 -66.54
C MET A 610 -30.24 67.46 -65.70
N GLN A 611 -29.07 66.86 -65.40
CA GLN A 611 -28.99 65.79 -64.39
C GLN A 611 -29.03 66.32 -62.93
N ARG A 612 -29.52 67.56 -62.70
CA ARG A 612 -29.25 68.33 -61.48
C ARG A 612 -30.45 68.82 -60.65
N GLU A 613 -31.71 68.62 -61.08
CA GLU A 613 -32.89 69.18 -60.36
C GLU A 613 -33.88 68.19 -59.72
N LEU A 614 -33.91 66.90 -60.11
CA LEU A 614 -35.00 65.99 -59.72
C LEU A 614 -34.97 65.44 -58.26
N ALA A 615 -34.16 66.02 -57.38
CA ALA A 615 -34.03 65.62 -55.97
C ALA A 615 -34.75 66.54 -54.96
N ALA A 616 -35.44 67.59 -55.40
CA ALA A 616 -36.12 68.53 -54.50
C ALA A 616 -37.51 68.07 -53.98
N MET A 617 -38.24 67.22 -54.73
CA MET A 617 -39.71 67.07 -54.57
C MET A 617 -40.21 65.82 -53.82
N LYS A 618 -39.36 65.12 -53.06
CA LYS A 618 -39.80 63.94 -52.28
C LYS A 618 -40.37 64.25 -50.89
N VAL A 619 -40.36 65.53 -50.48
CA VAL A 619 -40.71 65.98 -49.12
C VAL A 619 -42.15 66.53 -49.00
N GLU A 620 -42.79 66.93 -50.10
CA GLU A 620 -43.98 67.80 -50.04
C GLU A 620 -45.32 67.06 -49.81
N ASN A 621 -45.48 65.81 -50.26
CA ASN A 621 -46.78 65.13 -50.28
C ASN A 621 -47.06 64.12 -49.14
N GLN A 622 -46.33 64.20 -48.02
CA GLN A 622 -46.70 63.47 -46.79
C GLN A 622 -47.85 64.14 -45.99
N GLY A 623 -48.18 65.42 -46.25
CA GLY A 623 -49.16 66.17 -45.46
C GLY A 623 -50.63 65.86 -45.72
N LEU A 624 -51.03 65.61 -46.97
CA LEU A 624 -52.44 65.54 -47.38
C LEU A 624 -53.19 64.26 -46.96
N LYS A 625 -52.54 63.34 -46.23
CA LYS A 625 -53.15 62.05 -45.84
C LYS A 625 -53.86 62.07 -44.47
N GLY A 626 -53.99 63.25 -43.85
CA GLY A 626 -54.72 63.44 -42.59
C GLY A 626 -56.24 63.46 -42.72
N GLU A 627 -56.79 64.13 -43.73
CA GLU A 627 -58.25 64.41 -43.81
C GLU A 627 -59.12 63.20 -44.23
N VAL A 628 -58.54 62.12 -44.74
CA VAL A 628 -59.30 60.94 -45.22
C VAL A 628 -59.65 59.96 -44.08
N ALA A 629 -59.26 60.24 -42.84
CA ALA A 629 -59.55 59.37 -41.69
C ALA A 629 -61.04 59.31 -41.31
N ASP A 630 -61.76 60.45 -41.35
CA ASP A 630 -63.05 60.57 -40.65
C ASP A 630 -64.28 60.25 -41.52
N LEU A 631 -64.20 60.38 -42.86
CA LEU A 631 -65.32 60.13 -43.78
C LEU A 631 -65.70 58.64 -43.94
N LYS A 632 -65.01 57.71 -43.25
CA LYS A 632 -65.22 56.26 -43.38
C LYS A 632 -66.27 55.68 -42.41
N ALA A 633 -66.84 56.49 -41.52
CA ALA A 633 -67.72 56.01 -40.45
C ALA A 633 -69.19 55.75 -40.86
N GLU A 634 -69.73 56.41 -41.89
CA GLU A 634 -71.19 56.47 -42.10
C GLU A 634 -71.84 55.24 -42.77
N ASN A 635 -71.14 54.50 -43.65
CA ASN A 635 -71.81 53.61 -44.60
C ASN A 635 -72.08 52.16 -44.14
N GLU A 636 -71.60 51.73 -42.96
CA GLU A 636 -71.88 50.38 -42.45
C GLU A 636 -73.35 50.21 -42.00
N GLN A 637 -74.06 51.29 -41.71
CA GLN A 637 -75.33 51.22 -40.97
C GLN A 637 -76.53 50.71 -41.79
N MET A 638 -76.58 50.93 -43.11
CA MET A 638 -77.80 50.67 -43.92
C MET A 638 -77.84 49.31 -44.63
N LYS A 639 -76.75 48.56 -44.69
CA LYS A 639 -76.74 47.17 -45.23
C LYS A 639 -77.68 46.22 -44.46
N ALA A 640 -77.98 46.53 -43.20
CA ALA A 640 -78.79 45.68 -42.32
C ALA A 640 -80.21 45.40 -42.87
N ASN A 641 -80.81 46.35 -43.60
CA ASN A 641 -82.26 46.35 -43.82
C ASN A 641 -82.73 45.70 -45.13
N ILE A 642 -81.84 45.39 -46.08
CA ILE A 642 -82.23 44.73 -47.34
C ILE A 642 -82.58 43.25 -47.11
N ALA A 643 -81.60 42.48 -46.63
CA ALA A 643 -81.62 41.04 -46.83
C ALA A 643 -82.21 40.26 -45.67
N ALA A 644 -82.00 40.74 -44.44
CA ALA A 644 -82.14 39.90 -43.25
C ALA A 644 -83.60 39.54 -42.97
N MET A 645 -84.42 40.51 -42.57
CA MET A 645 -85.79 40.22 -42.11
C MET A 645 -86.84 40.14 -43.23
N MET A 646 -86.40 40.00 -44.48
CA MET A 646 -87.26 39.61 -45.60
C MET A 646 -87.36 38.07 -45.70
N ALA A 647 -88.51 37.57 -45.29
CA ALA A 647 -89.17 36.39 -45.86
C ALA A 647 -88.61 34.96 -45.66
N ARG A 648 -87.57 34.70 -44.84
CA ARG A 648 -87.04 33.31 -44.67
C ARG A 648 -87.12 32.66 -43.28
N LEU A 649 -87.66 33.38 -42.30
CA LEU A 649 -88.84 32.96 -41.52
C LEU A 649 -90.05 33.87 -41.81
N GLY A 650 -89.96 35.20 -42.03
CA GLY A 650 -88.84 36.18 -41.99
C GLY A 650 -88.60 36.84 -40.63
N LEU A 651 -87.42 36.77 -40.02
CA LEU A 651 -86.30 35.81 -40.16
C LEU A 651 -85.77 35.50 -38.75
#